data_AF-A0A0R3QQJ7-F1
#
_entry.id   AF-A0A0R3QQJ7-F1
#
_cell.length_a   1.000
_cell.length_b   1.000
_cell.length_c   1.000
_cell.angle_alpha   90.00
_cell.angle_beta   90.00
_cell.angle_gamma   90.00
#
_symmetry.space_group_name_H-M   'P 1'
#
loop_
_entity.id
_entity.type
_entity.pdbx_description
1 polymer ?
#
loop_
_entity_poly.entity_id
_entity_poly.type
_entity_poly.pdbx_seq_one_letter_code
_entity_poly.pdbx_strand_id
1 'polypeptide(L)'
;MLHAYKPEKCCKRSGQLYDIVNSQISSCSLDLFSKLLEVSAFEYSYKEVARSLLNNKEKNVRKLKDEVCDHVTQVAELFANELPLQRIKKNEKLRSWLLLLMKTIEELDIFNADASSLISELKNRLDQVSDMHDLSGIVAVSQYLQSAQNLLTTLSHYCMLDEAFLKKIESATNFSYGWAMIDQWAENMKSLVIVNPLPVRSVFVKMANSINLTLERLNTPERISSISICYSRLIEARLRKILQAVPRSLFTLLDKVASLLSPPQGCSINKTDVRQFADSERRLQLAAITHAVSMLSSGISTMQLTSLGSLRVDPSNLFLDGIRKELVTEICATLRSQLASDLLLDDFLIKLKNQFAHLRGAFIYMCEHIAINGAVIWHNELARVIGYMIEKECNAFLQHPVCFFITEEESLYQSRSAPIPNIPAFEGSLTPLHRLFSRILNASDPKSSYFVNSMRMWCDLKTKKTVLSGESLNAIQEALSPMALYGLDRITSFHIVKYLYTLFEQLSEILCPVMTSLLNDITLVKTVVVAGRLKIFDCALSKFLPNSSRFIRTIGQLQLLRQQILSVNQSALRQHSSNIFSAVATFNENLKKTRLFRGVISDIRGHRGECDATFLGELSVLLERCGITDPFMKIYIRRETPQLLLPTMFLVLLAAISKFNVLKKADSTDISAFCAGFACILLQFNVLQEFFALCNLYISTTLLTARGNMKQGTFMHTLRFIAYYSSLPLNVMEEHVLLSLQEKI
;
A
#
# COMPACT_ATOMS: atom_id res chain seq x y z
N MET A 1 34.34 24.48 12.17
CA MET A 1 33.50 23.29 11.90
C MET A 1 33.65 22.24 13.00
N LEU A 2 34.78 21.52 13.10
CA LEU A 2 34.97 20.47 14.11
C LEU A 2 34.88 20.95 15.57
N HIS A 3 35.32 22.18 15.85
CA HIS A 3 35.21 22.80 17.19
C HIS A 3 33.77 23.07 17.65
N ALA A 4 32.79 23.04 16.74
CA ALA A 4 31.36 23.24 17.03
C ALA A 4 30.60 21.90 17.17
N TYR A 5 31.29 20.75 17.11
CA TYR A 5 30.71 19.43 17.31
C TYR A 5 30.52 19.08 18.79
N LYS A 6 29.28 18.83 19.22
CA LYS A 6 29.00 18.19 20.52
C LYS A 6 28.60 16.72 20.32
N PRO A 7 29.44 15.74 20.72
CA PRO A 7 29.05 14.33 20.74
C PRO A 7 27.88 14.08 21.71
N GLU A 8 26.94 13.21 21.34
CA GLU A 8 25.80 12.80 22.20
C GLU A 8 26.25 12.13 23.51
N LYS A 9 27.44 11.50 23.52
CA LYS A 9 28.10 10.95 24.72
C LYS A 9 29.40 11.68 24.98
N CYS A 10 29.36 12.71 25.84
CA CYS A 10 30.55 13.46 26.25
C CYS A 10 30.89 13.19 27.72
N CYS A 11 32.18 12.99 28.02
CA CYS A 11 32.70 13.12 29.37
C CYS A 11 32.48 14.58 29.85
N LYS A 12 32.20 14.79 31.14
CA LYS A 12 31.92 16.14 31.71
C LYS A 12 32.99 17.18 31.32
N ARG A 13 34.26 16.75 31.25
CA ARG A 13 35.42 17.58 30.87
C ARG A 13 35.42 18.02 29.40
N SER A 14 34.99 17.15 28.48
CA SER A 14 34.89 17.50 27.05
C SER A 14 33.69 18.40 26.76
N GLY A 15 32.59 18.23 27.52
CA GLY A 15 31.45 19.16 27.49
C GLY A 15 31.84 20.58 27.91
N GLN A 16 32.59 20.72 29.00
CA GLN A 16 33.08 22.03 29.47
C GLN A 16 34.01 22.71 28.48
N LEU A 17 34.95 21.97 27.88
CA LEU A 17 35.84 22.51 26.85
C LEU A 17 35.07 22.94 25.59
N TYR A 18 34.06 22.17 25.20
CA TYR A 18 33.16 22.55 24.12
C TYR A 18 32.44 23.87 24.41
N ASP A 19 31.86 24.00 25.61
CA ASP A 19 31.09 25.19 25.98
C ASP A 19 32.02 26.43 26.06
N ILE A 20 33.27 26.28 26.52
CA ILE A 20 34.29 27.34 26.50
C ILE A 20 34.63 27.76 25.07
N VAL A 21 34.88 26.80 24.17
CA VAL A 21 35.23 27.09 22.78
C VAL A 21 34.06 27.74 22.04
N ASN A 22 32.83 27.28 22.25
CA ASN A 22 31.63 27.91 21.68
C ASN A 22 31.40 29.33 22.22
N SER A 23 31.75 29.61 23.48
CA SER A 23 31.64 30.97 24.02
C SER A 23 32.65 31.95 23.41
N GLN A 24 33.81 31.44 22.96
CA GLN A 24 34.87 32.23 22.32
C GLN A 24 34.66 32.40 20.81
N ILE A 25 34.09 31.39 20.16
CA ILE A 25 33.73 31.45 18.75
C ILE A 25 32.32 32.04 18.68
N SER A 26 32.21 33.36 18.56
CA SER A 26 30.96 34.12 18.40
C SER A 26 30.07 33.73 17.21
N SER A 27 30.41 32.66 16.46
CA SER A 27 29.62 32.16 15.34
C SER A 27 28.54 31.18 15.80
N CYS A 28 27.29 31.45 15.46
CA CYS A 28 26.19 30.53 15.72
C CYS A 28 26.37 29.25 14.89
N SER A 29 25.94 28.10 15.41
CA SER A 29 25.94 26.82 14.67
C SER A 29 25.16 26.91 13.35
N LEU A 30 24.20 27.83 13.26
CA LEU A 30 23.42 28.17 12.07
C LEU A 30 24.24 28.88 11.00
N ASP A 31 25.14 29.80 11.38
CA ASP A 31 25.99 30.54 10.44
C ASP A 31 27.05 29.62 9.82
N LEU A 32 27.50 28.62 10.58
CA LEU A 32 28.38 27.57 10.06
C LEU A 32 27.64 26.66 9.07
N PHE A 33 26.36 26.39 9.33
CA PHE A 33 25.52 25.60 8.44
C PHE A 33 25.24 26.35 7.13
N SER A 34 24.90 27.64 7.16
CA SER A 34 24.69 28.44 5.94
C SER A 34 25.96 28.51 5.08
N LYS A 35 27.12 28.78 5.69
CA LYS A 35 28.42 28.75 4.99
C LYS A 35 28.72 27.38 4.39
N LEU A 36 28.42 26.28 5.09
CA LEU A 36 28.59 24.93 4.55
C LEU A 36 27.72 24.74 3.29
N LEU A 37 26.47 25.19 3.32
CA LEU A 37 25.56 25.09 2.19
C LEU A 37 26.10 25.86 0.98
N GLU A 38 26.49 27.12 1.16
CA GLU A 38 27.05 27.97 0.11
C GLU A 38 28.31 27.34 -0.52
N VAL A 39 29.26 26.91 0.32
CA VAL A 39 30.49 26.26 -0.15
C VAL A 39 30.16 24.96 -0.89
N SER A 40 29.21 24.15 -0.38
CA SER A 40 28.82 22.91 -1.05
C SER A 40 28.19 23.16 -2.42
N ALA A 41 27.36 24.19 -2.55
CA ALA A 41 26.69 24.55 -3.80
C ALA A 41 27.71 25.09 -4.82
N PHE A 42 28.63 25.94 -4.38
CA PHE A 42 29.73 26.43 -5.21
C PHE A 42 30.60 25.28 -5.73
N GLU A 43 31.07 24.39 -4.84
CA GLU A 43 31.89 23.24 -5.22
C GLU A 43 31.17 22.30 -6.18
N TYR A 44 29.87 22.10 -5.99
CA TYR A 44 29.05 21.28 -6.89
C TYR A 44 29.03 21.87 -8.30
N SER A 45 28.69 23.17 -8.41
CA SER A 45 28.64 23.87 -9.70
C SER A 45 30.02 23.94 -10.38
N TYR A 46 31.07 24.22 -9.61
CA TYR A 46 32.45 24.24 -10.11
C TYR A 46 32.88 22.88 -10.68
N LYS A 47 32.54 21.77 -10.00
CA LYS A 47 32.83 20.41 -10.49
C LYS A 47 32.03 20.05 -11.74
N GLU A 48 30.77 20.47 -11.85
CA GLU A 48 29.98 20.27 -13.07
C GLU A 48 30.59 20.99 -14.27
N VAL A 49 30.97 22.26 -14.09
CA VAL A 49 31.63 23.05 -15.14
C VAL A 49 32.95 22.37 -15.54
N ALA A 50 33.80 21.99 -14.58
CA ALA A 50 35.06 21.31 -14.86
C ALA A 50 34.87 20.00 -15.64
N ARG A 51 33.89 19.17 -15.27
CA ARG A 51 33.57 17.92 -16.00
C ARG A 51 33.02 18.21 -17.40
N SER A 52 32.17 19.21 -17.55
CA SER A 52 31.62 19.60 -18.86
C SER A 52 32.71 20.10 -19.82
N LEU A 53 33.71 20.83 -19.29
CA LEU A 53 34.86 21.29 -20.05
C LEU A 53 35.77 20.12 -20.47
N LEU A 54 35.96 19.13 -19.58
CA LEU A 54 36.75 17.94 -19.90
C LEU A 54 36.07 17.08 -20.98
N ASN A 55 34.76 16.81 -20.84
CA ASN A 55 34.00 16.03 -21.82
C ASN A 55 33.95 16.69 -23.21
N ASN A 56 33.97 18.02 -23.26
CA ASN A 56 33.98 18.79 -24.51
C ASN A 56 35.38 19.26 -24.93
N LYS A 57 36.46 18.83 -24.24
CA LYS A 57 37.84 19.32 -24.44
C LYS A 57 38.25 19.21 -25.90
N GLU A 58 38.08 18.05 -26.54
CA GLU A 58 38.47 17.87 -27.94
C GLU A 58 37.72 18.77 -28.92
N LYS A 59 36.42 19.00 -28.70
CA LYS A 59 35.59 19.85 -29.57
C LYS A 59 35.95 21.32 -29.41
N ASN A 60 36.14 21.76 -28.18
CA ASN A 60 36.49 23.15 -27.87
C ASN A 60 37.90 23.47 -28.34
N VAL A 61 38.85 22.56 -28.17
CA VAL A 61 40.21 22.81 -28.63
C VAL A 61 40.30 22.79 -30.16
N ARG A 62 39.53 21.93 -30.86
CA ARG A 62 39.42 22.02 -32.32
C ARG A 62 38.93 23.39 -32.78
N LYS A 63 37.83 23.90 -32.20
CA LYS A 63 37.32 25.24 -32.50
C LYS A 63 38.34 26.34 -32.24
N LEU A 64 39.03 26.28 -31.09
CA LEU A 64 40.06 27.27 -30.75
C LEU A 64 41.25 27.19 -31.70
N LYS A 65 41.65 26.00 -32.15
CA LYS A 65 42.68 25.84 -33.18
C LYS A 65 42.24 26.44 -34.51
N ASP A 66 41.02 26.16 -34.95
CA ASP A 66 40.47 26.70 -36.20
C ASP A 66 40.42 28.24 -36.15
N GLU A 67 39.93 28.82 -35.06
CA GLU A 67 39.87 30.29 -34.86
C GLU A 67 41.26 30.95 -34.82
N VAL A 68 42.25 30.29 -34.19
CA VAL A 68 43.64 30.76 -34.20
C VAL A 68 44.23 30.67 -35.61
N CYS A 69 43.98 29.59 -36.33
CA CYS A 69 44.47 29.42 -37.70
C CYS A 69 43.82 30.44 -38.65
N ASP A 70 42.54 30.78 -38.46
CA ASP A 70 41.84 31.82 -39.22
C ASP A 70 42.45 33.20 -38.96
N HIS A 71 42.72 33.56 -37.70
CA HIS A 71 43.37 34.83 -37.37
C HIS A 71 44.82 34.91 -37.87
N VAL A 72 45.58 33.82 -37.80
CA VAL A 72 46.95 33.76 -38.34
C VAL A 72 46.92 33.84 -39.87
N THR A 73 45.95 33.21 -40.54
CA THR A 73 45.73 33.31 -41.99
C THR A 73 45.38 34.73 -42.41
N GLN A 74 44.46 35.39 -41.70
CA GLN A 74 44.08 36.78 -41.96
C GLN A 74 45.28 37.73 -41.81
N VAL A 75 46.13 37.51 -40.81
CA VAL A 75 47.39 38.28 -40.66
C VAL A 75 48.35 37.96 -41.81
N ALA A 76 48.49 36.69 -42.22
CA ALA A 76 49.36 36.29 -43.32
C ALA A 76 48.93 36.86 -44.69
N GLU A 77 47.62 36.98 -44.93
CA GLU A 77 47.04 37.58 -46.14
C GLU A 77 47.28 39.09 -46.22
N LEU A 78 47.23 39.80 -45.09
CA LEU A 78 47.53 41.24 -45.03
C LEU A 78 48.98 41.57 -45.47
N PHE A 79 49.91 40.62 -45.36
CA PHE A 79 51.30 40.77 -45.84
C PHE A 79 51.55 40.21 -47.25
N ALA A 80 50.52 39.65 -47.92
CA ALA A 80 50.65 39.06 -49.27
C ALA A 80 50.70 40.11 -50.39
N ASN A 81 49.98 41.22 -50.23
CA ASN A 81 49.87 42.32 -51.19
C ASN A 81 50.34 43.64 -50.55
N GLU A 82 50.90 44.57 -51.32
CA GLU A 82 51.16 45.93 -50.82
C GLU A 82 49.82 46.67 -50.66
N LEU A 83 49.45 46.97 -49.41
CA LEU A 83 48.24 47.72 -49.08
C LEU A 83 48.64 49.14 -48.64
N PRO A 84 48.66 50.13 -49.56
CA PRO A 84 49.16 51.47 -49.28
C PRO A 84 48.33 52.24 -48.24
N LEU A 85 47.04 51.94 -48.10
CA LEU A 85 46.14 52.58 -47.14
C LEU A 85 46.43 52.22 -45.66
N GLN A 86 47.09 51.09 -45.41
CA GLN A 86 47.40 50.59 -44.06
C GLN A 86 48.90 50.65 -43.71
N ARG A 87 49.73 51.24 -44.59
CA ARG A 87 51.21 51.32 -44.45
C ARG A 87 51.90 49.94 -44.30
N ILE A 88 51.33 48.89 -44.91
CA ILE A 88 51.88 47.53 -44.84
C ILE A 88 52.76 47.26 -46.07
N LYS A 89 54.05 46.97 -45.86
CA LYS A 89 54.97 46.53 -46.91
C LYS A 89 54.86 45.02 -47.11
N LYS A 90 54.93 44.55 -48.36
CA LYS A 90 54.96 43.13 -48.68
C LYS A 90 56.18 42.48 -48.01
N ASN A 91 55.96 41.45 -47.20
CA ASN A 91 57.03 40.72 -46.53
C ASN A 91 56.80 39.20 -46.63
N GLU A 92 57.36 38.59 -47.68
CA GLU A 92 57.21 37.16 -47.96
C GLU A 92 57.82 36.28 -46.86
N LYS A 93 58.85 36.77 -46.14
CA LYS A 93 59.48 36.04 -45.03
C LYS A 93 58.53 35.90 -43.84
N LEU A 94 57.87 37.00 -43.44
CA LEU A 94 56.87 36.98 -42.36
C LEU A 94 55.66 36.11 -42.72
N ARG A 95 55.22 36.16 -43.98
CA ARG A 95 54.15 35.29 -44.48
C ARG A 95 54.54 33.80 -44.39
N SER A 96 55.74 33.44 -44.83
CA SER A 96 56.21 32.05 -44.76
C SER A 96 56.35 31.55 -43.31
N TRP A 97 56.75 32.44 -42.39
CA TRP A 97 56.84 32.14 -40.96
C TRP A 97 55.45 31.98 -40.32
N LEU A 98 54.47 32.84 -40.64
CA LEU A 98 53.09 32.72 -40.15
C LEU A 98 52.40 31.45 -40.66
N LEU A 99 52.66 31.04 -41.91
CA LEU A 99 52.18 29.77 -42.45
C LEU A 99 52.83 28.55 -41.80
N LEU A 100 54.12 28.65 -41.45
CA LEU A 100 54.80 27.62 -40.66
C LEU A 100 54.19 27.54 -39.25
N LEU A 101 53.89 28.69 -38.65
CA LEU A 101 53.28 28.79 -37.33
C LEU A 101 51.86 28.20 -37.33
N MET A 102 51.06 28.46 -38.36
CA MET A 102 49.76 27.83 -38.59
C MET A 102 49.88 26.30 -38.64
N LYS A 103 50.80 25.78 -39.45
CA LYS A 103 51.03 24.34 -39.56
C LYS A 103 51.45 23.70 -38.23
N THR A 104 52.30 24.38 -37.45
CA THR A 104 52.66 23.91 -36.11
C THR A 104 51.47 23.91 -35.15
N ILE A 105 50.51 24.82 -35.29
CA ILE A 105 49.30 24.89 -34.46
C ILE A 105 48.28 23.80 -34.84
N GLU A 106 48.15 23.51 -36.14
CA GLU A 106 47.34 22.39 -36.63
C GLU A 106 47.87 21.06 -36.09
N GLU A 107 49.18 20.83 -36.16
CA GLU A 107 49.87 19.60 -35.74
C GLU A 107 50.01 19.44 -34.21
N LEU A 108 49.70 20.47 -33.39
CA LEU A 108 49.82 20.41 -31.93
C LEU A 108 48.94 19.32 -31.31
N ASP A 109 49.52 18.25 -30.78
CA ASP A 109 48.75 17.30 -29.99
C ASP A 109 48.61 17.78 -28.53
N ILE A 110 47.38 17.99 -28.10
CA ILE A 110 47.02 18.60 -26.80
C ILE A 110 47.21 17.59 -25.65
N PHE A 111 47.29 16.29 -25.96
CA PHE A 111 47.50 15.23 -24.99
C PHE A 111 48.98 15.02 -24.62
N ASN A 112 49.90 15.68 -25.34
CA ASN A 112 51.33 15.61 -25.03
C ASN A 112 51.69 16.55 -23.88
N ALA A 113 52.51 16.07 -22.93
CA ALA A 113 52.96 16.85 -21.78
C ALA A 113 53.72 18.14 -22.17
N ASP A 114 54.34 18.14 -23.35
CA ASP A 114 55.10 19.26 -23.91
C ASP A 114 54.22 20.29 -24.65
N ALA A 115 52.91 20.04 -24.80
CA ALA A 115 52.02 20.95 -25.51
C ALA A 115 51.96 22.34 -24.84
N SER A 116 51.96 22.39 -23.50
CA SER A 116 51.91 23.67 -22.77
C SER A 116 53.19 24.48 -22.90
N SER A 117 54.36 23.84 -22.96
CA SER A 117 55.64 24.54 -23.15
C SER A 117 55.75 25.04 -24.59
N LEU A 118 55.33 24.24 -25.58
CA LEU A 118 55.27 24.64 -26.98
C LEU A 118 54.33 25.83 -27.22
N ILE A 119 53.14 25.85 -26.60
CA ILE A 119 52.21 26.99 -26.68
C ILE A 119 52.81 28.25 -26.05
N SER A 120 53.51 28.11 -24.92
CA SER A 120 54.20 29.24 -24.29
C SER A 120 55.35 29.78 -25.13
N GLU A 121 56.06 28.90 -25.83
CA GLU A 121 57.13 29.27 -26.76
C GLU A 121 56.58 29.95 -28.01
N LEU A 122 55.46 29.45 -28.56
CA LEU A 122 54.76 30.10 -29.67
C LEU A 122 54.26 31.49 -29.29
N LYS A 123 53.74 31.66 -28.07
CA LYS A 123 53.35 32.98 -27.54
C LYS A 123 54.54 33.94 -27.47
N ASN A 124 55.64 33.52 -26.85
CA ASN A 124 56.85 34.33 -26.71
C ASN A 124 57.45 34.69 -28.08
N ARG A 125 57.41 33.77 -29.05
CA ARG A 125 57.84 34.03 -30.43
C ARG A 125 56.93 35.02 -31.14
N LEU A 126 55.61 34.96 -30.90
CA LEU A 126 54.66 35.92 -31.45
C LEU A 126 54.89 37.33 -30.88
N ASP A 127 55.14 37.45 -29.58
CA ASP A 127 55.51 38.70 -28.90
C ASP A 127 56.81 39.28 -29.48
N GLN A 128 57.86 38.47 -29.56
CA GLN A 128 59.16 38.89 -30.12
C GLN A 128 59.05 39.35 -31.58
N VAL A 129 58.29 38.65 -32.42
CA VAL A 129 58.08 39.05 -33.82
C VAL A 129 57.22 40.32 -33.92
N SER A 130 56.29 40.53 -32.99
CA SER A 130 55.51 41.76 -32.92
C SER A 130 56.36 42.98 -32.55
N ASP A 131 57.30 42.80 -31.61
CA ASP A 131 58.22 43.85 -31.14
C ASP A 131 59.32 44.15 -32.18
N MET A 132 59.88 43.12 -32.82
CA MET A 132 60.98 43.27 -33.80
C MET A 132 60.55 43.97 -35.10
N HIS A 133 59.25 43.94 -35.43
CA HIS A 133 58.70 44.50 -36.66
C HIS A 133 57.78 45.71 -36.44
N ASP A 134 57.71 46.25 -35.22
CA ASP A 134 56.81 47.35 -34.83
C ASP A 134 55.36 47.13 -35.30
N LEU A 135 54.88 45.87 -35.24
CA LEU A 135 53.54 45.48 -35.71
C LEU A 135 52.42 46.08 -34.83
N SER A 136 52.78 46.59 -33.65
CA SER A 136 51.94 47.39 -32.75
C SER A 136 51.46 48.70 -33.38
N GLY A 137 52.14 49.20 -34.41
CA GLY A 137 51.75 50.40 -35.14
C GLY A 137 50.56 50.21 -36.10
N ILE A 138 50.20 48.97 -36.45
CA ILE A 138 49.11 48.65 -37.38
C ILE A 138 47.93 48.05 -36.60
N VAL A 139 46.89 48.87 -36.37
CA VAL A 139 45.73 48.54 -35.50
C VAL A 139 45.06 47.20 -35.87
N ALA A 140 44.93 46.90 -37.16
CA ALA A 140 44.31 45.65 -37.62
C ALA A 140 45.15 44.42 -37.27
N VAL A 141 46.47 44.50 -37.48
CA VAL A 141 47.40 43.39 -37.20
C VAL A 141 47.57 43.20 -35.69
N SER A 142 47.66 44.29 -34.92
CA SER A 142 47.74 44.22 -33.46
C SER A 142 46.48 43.57 -32.85
N GLN A 143 45.29 43.86 -33.38
CA GLN A 143 44.04 43.28 -32.89
C GLN A 143 43.97 41.76 -33.15
N TYR A 144 44.35 41.29 -34.35
CA TYR A 144 44.37 39.86 -34.65
C TYR A 144 45.46 39.10 -33.89
N LEU A 145 46.64 39.70 -33.72
CA LEU A 145 47.72 39.11 -32.92
C LEU A 145 47.34 39.01 -31.44
N GLN A 146 46.74 40.06 -30.86
CA GLN A 146 46.26 40.03 -29.48
C GLN A 146 45.12 39.03 -29.28
N SER A 147 44.23 38.90 -30.27
CA SER A 147 43.18 37.88 -30.28
C SER A 147 43.77 36.47 -30.34
N ALA A 148 44.75 36.22 -31.21
CA ALA A 148 45.46 34.94 -31.30
C ALA A 148 46.20 34.59 -29.99
N GLN A 149 46.83 35.57 -29.32
CA GLN A 149 47.46 35.35 -28.01
C GLN A 149 46.46 35.01 -26.90
N ASN A 150 45.29 35.66 -26.89
CA ASN A 150 44.20 35.35 -25.95
C ASN A 150 43.63 33.95 -26.19
N LEU A 151 43.51 33.53 -27.45
CA LEU A 151 43.09 32.17 -27.79
C LEU A 151 44.17 31.13 -27.43
N LEU A 152 45.45 31.43 -27.65
CA LEU A 152 46.57 30.56 -27.26
C LEU A 152 46.70 30.42 -25.73
N THR A 153 46.46 31.49 -24.96
CA THR A 153 46.41 31.40 -23.48
C THR A 153 45.23 30.55 -23.01
N THR A 154 44.06 30.69 -23.66
CA THR A 154 42.91 29.81 -23.42
C THR A 154 43.24 28.35 -23.74
N LEU A 155 43.93 28.09 -24.85
CA LEU A 155 44.35 26.76 -25.28
C LEU A 155 45.36 26.14 -24.29
N SER A 156 46.29 26.94 -23.74
CA SER A 156 47.18 26.52 -22.65
C SER A 156 46.42 26.11 -21.38
N HIS A 157 45.34 26.82 -21.03
CA HIS A 157 44.48 26.40 -19.90
C HIS A 157 43.80 25.06 -20.16
N TYR A 158 43.39 24.76 -21.39
CA TYR A 158 42.84 23.43 -21.74
C TYR A 158 43.88 22.30 -21.65
N CYS A 159 45.17 22.58 -21.90
CA CYS A 159 46.25 21.60 -21.68
C CYS A 159 46.42 21.26 -20.19
N MET A 160 46.15 22.18 -19.27
CA MET A 160 46.22 21.93 -17.82
C MET A 160 45.00 21.19 -17.26
N LEU A 161 43.90 21.16 -18.01
CA LEU A 161 42.65 20.48 -17.64
C LEU A 161 42.73 18.98 -17.95
N ASP A 162 43.26 18.21 -17.00
CA ASP A 162 43.34 16.74 -17.08
C ASP A 162 42.60 16.06 -15.93
N GLU A 163 42.47 14.72 -15.99
CA GLU A 163 41.88 13.95 -14.88
C GLU A 163 42.64 14.16 -13.55
N ALA A 164 43.94 14.41 -13.61
CA ALA A 164 44.74 14.77 -12.44
C ALA A 164 44.29 16.09 -11.78
N PHE A 165 43.81 17.05 -12.58
CA PHE A 165 43.24 18.30 -12.07
C PHE A 165 41.90 18.06 -11.35
N LEU A 166 41.04 17.20 -11.89
CA LEU A 166 39.81 16.78 -11.21
C LEU A 166 40.10 16.09 -9.88
N LYS A 167 41.10 15.19 -9.83
CA LYS A 167 41.54 14.55 -8.57
C LYS A 167 42.08 15.55 -7.55
N LYS A 168 42.78 16.61 -7.98
CA LYS A 168 43.23 17.70 -7.09
C LYS A 168 42.03 18.45 -6.50
N ILE A 169 41.00 18.75 -7.29
CA ILE A 169 39.76 19.39 -6.80
C ILE A 169 39.06 18.46 -5.80
N GLU A 170 38.96 17.17 -6.11
CA GLU A 170 38.30 16.20 -5.23
C GLU A 170 39.03 16.07 -3.88
N SER A 171 40.36 16.01 -3.89
CA SER A 171 41.14 15.98 -2.64
C SER A 171 41.04 17.29 -1.83
N ALA A 172 41.02 18.45 -2.47
CA ALA A 172 40.84 19.75 -1.79
C ALA A 172 39.43 19.91 -1.17
N THR A 173 38.41 19.28 -1.76
CA THR A 173 37.00 19.37 -1.33
C THR A 173 36.59 18.24 -0.38
N ASN A 174 37.55 17.57 0.26
CA ASN A 174 37.29 16.42 1.10
C ASN A 174 36.40 16.78 2.32
N PHE A 175 35.26 16.08 2.44
CA PHE A 175 34.27 16.27 3.49
C PHE A 175 34.08 15.02 4.37
N SER A 176 35.13 14.22 4.54
CA SER A 176 35.09 13.00 5.38
C SER A 176 34.72 13.26 6.84
N TYR A 177 35.09 14.41 7.40
CA TYR A 177 34.68 14.81 8.77
C TYR A 177 33.18 15.08 8.90
N GLY A 178 32.48 15.35 7.78
CA GLY A 178 31.06 15.66 7.77
C GLY A 178 30.16 14.51 8.21
N TRP A 179 30.65 13.27 8.14
CA TRP A 179 29.89 12.07 8.51
C TRP A 179 29.43 12.04 9.98
N ALA A 180 30.20 12.65 10.87
CA ALA A 180 29.86 12.81 12.28
C ALA A 180 28.98 14.05 12.53
N MET A 181 29.20 15.13 11.76
CA MET A 181 28.56 16.43 12.01
C MET A 181 27.13 16.54 11.46
N ILE A 182 26.84 15.86 10.35
CA ILE A 182 25.60 16.05 9.57
C ILE A 182 24.33 15.84 10.41
N ASP A 183 24.36 14.92 11.38
CA ASP A 183 23.20 14.59 12.19
C ASP A 183 22.75 15.77 13.08
N GLN A 184 23.66 16.68 13.45
CA GLN A 184 23.33 17.89 14.24
C GLN A 184 22.48 18.90 13.47
N TRP A 185 22.65 18.97 12.15
CA TRP A 185 21.90 19.89 11.28
C TRP A 185 20.70 19.21 10.61
N ALA A 186 20.32 17.99 11.03
CA ALA A 186 19.26 17.23 10.37
C ALA A 186 17.90 17.97 10.39
N GLU A 187 17.53 18.60 11.51
CA GLU A 187 16.28 19.37 11.59
C GLU A 187 16.33 20.65 10.73
N ASN A 188 17.47 21.33 10.70
CA ASN A 188 17.69 22.49 9.83
C ASN A 188 17.58 22.10 8.35
N MET A 189 18.19 20.98 7.96
CA MET A 189 18.06 20.45 6.60
C MET A 189 16.62 20.11 6.27
N LYS A 190 15.84 19.48 7.18
CA LYS A 190 14.41 19.22 6.95
C LYS A 190 13.62 20.50 6.67
N SER A 191 13.86 21.55 7.46
CA SER A 191 13.21 22.85 7.24
C SER A 191 13.61 23.49 5.91
N LEU A 192 14.87 23.31 5.51
CA LEU A 192 15.42 23.89 4.30
C LEU A 192 14.95 23.16 3.04
N VAL A 193 14.80 21.83 3.07
CA VAL A 193 14.27 21.04 1.93
C VAL A 193 12.88 21.51 1.52
N ILE A 194 12.05 21.95 2.46
CA ILE A 194 10.70 22.46 2.19
C ILE A 194 10.76 23.76 1.37
N VAL A 195 11.77 24.60 1.60
CA VAL A 195 11.93 25.88 0.90
C VAL A 195 12.72 25.71 -0.39
N ASN A 196 13.92 25.12 -0.30
CA ASN A 196 14.85 24.91 -1.41
C ASN A 196 15.66 23.62 -1.21
N PRO A 197 15.47 22.57 -2.02
CA PRO A 197 16.17 21.30 -1.85
C PRO A 197 17.58 21.26 -2.46
N LEU A 198 17.93 22.20 -3.35
CA LEU A 198 19.22 22.22 -4.06
C LEU A 198 20.45 22.31 -3.12
N PRO A 199 20.46 23.11 -2.05
CA PRO A 199 21.61 23.16 -1.13
C PRO A 199 21.77 21.87 -0.31
N VAL A 200 20.67 21.18 0.00
CA VAL A 200 20.73 19.88 0.69
C VAL A 200 21.31 18.82 -0.25
N ARG A 201 20.94 18.87 -1.53
CA ARG A 201 21.51 18.02 -2.58
C ARG A 201 23.02 18.16 -2.65
N SER A 202 23.54 19.39 -2.71
CA SER A 202 24.97 19.63 -2.84
C SER A 202 25.77 19.08 -1.64
N VAL A 203 25.23 19.18 -0.42
CA VAL A 203 25.84 18.58 0.77
C VAL A 203 25.89 17.06 0.67
N PHE A 204 24.80 16.40 0.24
CA PHE A 204 24.77 14.94 0.10
C PHE A 204 25.68 14.43 -1.02
N VAL A 205 25.78 15.14 -2.14
CA VAL A 205 26.74 14.82 -3.20
C VAL A 205 28.18 15.01 -2.71
N LYS A 206 28.45 16.09 -1.95
CA LYS A 206 29.76 16.32 -1.33
C LYS A 206 30.13 15.19 -0.36
N MET A 207 29.17 14.72 0.42
CA MET A 207 29.33 13.57 1.31
C MET A 207 29.60 12.28 0.54
N ALA A 208 28.89 12.02 -0.56
CA ALA A 208 29.13 10.84 -1.40
C ALA A 208 30.53 10.87 -2.04
N ASN A 209 30.99 12.03 -2.52
CA ASN A 209 32.34 12.19 -3.08
C ASN A 209 33.45 11.89 -2.06
N SER A 210 33.21 12.14 -0.77
CA SER A 210 34.19 11.80 0.28
C SER A 210 34.45 10.29 0.39
N ILE A 211 33.48 9.45 0.00
CA ILE A 211 33.64 7.99 0.00
C ILE A 211 34.60 7.57 -1.11
N ASN A 212 34.49 8.16 -2.30
CA ASN A 212 35.33 7.79 -3.44
C ASN A 212 36.83 7.92 -3.11
N LEU A 213 37.21 9.02 -2.44
CA LEU A 213 38.58 9.24 -1.97
C LEU A 213 39.08 8.19 -0.98
N THR A 214 38.17 7.60 -0.18
CA THR A 214 38.52 6.51 0.74
C THR A 214 38.60 5.17 0.04
N LEU A 215 37.78 4.94 -0.98
CA LEU A 215 37.77 3.71 -1.77
C LEU A 215 39.01 3.60 -2.67
N GLU A 216 39.52 4.71 -3.19
CA GLU A 216 40.78 4.76 -3.97
C GLU A 216 42.00 4.27 -3.19
N ARG A 217 41.94 4.28 -1.85
CA ARG A 217 43.04 3.82 -0.97
C ARG A 217 43.02 2.30 -0.74
N LEU A 218 41.98 1.60 -1.19
CA LEU A 218 41.81 0.16 -1.00
C LEU A 218 42.19 -0.58 -2.28
N ASN A 219 42.94 -1.69 -2.15
CA ASN A 219 43.42 -2.46 -3.31
C ASN A 219 42.54 -3.67 -3.66
N THR A 220 41.56 -4.02 -2.82
CA THR A 220 40.75 -5.25 -2.98
C THR A 220 39.35 -4.94 -3.53
N PRO A 221 39.00 -5.43 -4.73
CA PRO A 221 37.76 -5.03 -5.42
C PRO A 221 36.48 -5.44 -4.69
N GLU A 222 36.47 -6.59 -4.03
CA GLU A 222 35.31 -7.07 -3.26
C GLU A 222 35.03 -6.21 -2.01
N ARG A 223 36.09 -5.72 -1.35
CA ARG A 223 35.95 -4.80 -0.21
C ARG A 223 35.48 -3.43 -0.68
N ILE A 224 35.96 -2.97 -1.84
CA ILE A 224 35.50 -1.70 -2.44
C ILE A 224 33.99 -1.75 -2.71
N SER A 225 33.48 -2.83 -3.31
CA SER A 225 32.06 -2.93 -3.63
C SER A 225 31.18 -2.98 -2.38
N SER A 226 31.53 -3.82 -1.40
CA SER A 226 30.78 -3.98 -0.16
C SER A 226 30.77 -2.72 0.70
N ILE A 227 31.92 -2.05 0.84
CA ILE A 227 32.04 -0.78 1.58
C ILE A 227 31.27 0.34 0.86
N SER A 228 31.39 0.43 -0.46
CA SER A 228 30.67 1.42 -1.28
C SER A 228 29.15 1.26 -1.13
N ILE A 229 28.63 0.03 -1.21
CA ILE A 229 27.20 -0.25 -1.05
C ILE A 229 26.74 0.11 0.37
N CYS A 230 27.52 -0.22 1.40
CA CYS A 230 27.19 0.07 2.79
C CYS A 230 27.04 1.59 3.03
N TYR A 231 28.05 2.39 2.67
CA TYR A 231 27.99 3.84 2.85
C TYR A 231 26.95 4.52 1.96
N SER A 232 26.74 4.02 0.74
CA SER A 232 25.69 4.54 -0.15
C SER A 232 24.30 4.32 0.45
N ARG A 233 24.03 3.15 1.05
CA ARG A 233 22.77 2.87 1.78
C ARG A 233 22.61 3.74 3.02
N LEU A 234 23.69 4.05 3.74
CA LEU A 234 23.65 4.96 4.89
C LEU A 234 23.28 6.39 4.46
N ILE A 235 23.83 6.87 3.35
CA ILE A 235 23.46 8.18 2.78
C ILE A 235 22.00 8.18 2.35
N GLU A 236 21.58 7.14 1.61
CA GLU A 236 20.18 7.00 1.16
C GLU A 236 19.21 7.01 2.35
N ALA A 237 19.53 6.31 3.44
CA ALA A 237 18.70 6.30 4.65
C ALA A 237 18.61 7.68 5.33
N ARG A 238 19.73 8.42 5.41
CA ARG A 238 19.76 9.80 5.94
C ARG A 238 18.96 10.75 5.05
N LEU A 239 19.16 10.67 3.73
CA LEU A 239 18.42 11.46 2.75
C LEU A 239 16.91 11.17 2.83
N ARG A 240 16.50 9.89 2.90
CA ARG A 240 15.10 9.48 3.07
C ARG A 240 14.49 10.09 4.34
N LYS A 241 15.22 10.12 5.46
CA LYS A 241 14.77 10.72 6.73
C LYS A 241 14.54 12.24 6.60
N ILE A 242 15.37 12.94 5.84
CA ILE A 242 15.24 14.38 5.62
C ILE A 242 14.12 14.68 4.61
N LEU A 243 14.09 13.98 3.47
CA LEU A 243 13.06 14.13 2.45
C LEU A 243 11.66 13.82 2.96
N GLN A 244 11.50 12.95 3.97
CA GLN A 244 10.22 12.67 4.63
C GLN A 244 9.54 13.94 5.19
N ALA A 245 10.29 15.02 5.45
CA ALA A 245 9.71 16.29 5.88
C ALA A 245 8.75 16.89 4.83
N VAL A 246 9.00 16.66 3.54
CA VAL A 246 8.15 17.20 2.46
C VAL A 246 6.79 16.50 2.38
N PRO A 247 6.69 15.15 2.31
CA PRO A 247 5.41 14.44 2.44
C PRO A 247 4.63 14.83 3.69
N ARG A 248 5.28 15.00 4.85
CA ARG A 248 4.60 15.48 6.07
C ARG A 248 3.96 16.84 5.88
N SER A 249 4.72 17.78 5.30
CA SER A 249 4.19 19.11 5.02
C SER A 249 3.03 19.07 4.02
N LEU A 250 3.10 18.20 3.00
CA LEU A 250 2.00 17.99 2.06
C LEU A 250 0.72 17.48 2.75
N PHE A 251 0.82 16.53 3.68
CA PHE A 251 -0.34 16.04 4.43
C PHE A 251 -0.93 17.09 5.37
N THR A 252 -0.11 17.98 5.96
CA THR A 252 -0.65 19.14 6.70
C THR A 252 -1.41 20.14 5.81
N LEU A 253 -1.04 20.23 4.53
CA LEU A 253 -1.79 21.01 3.54
C LEU A 253 -3.04 20.26 3.07
N LEU A 254 -2.98 18.94 2.99
CA LEU A 254 -4.10 18.07 2.60
C LEU A 254 -5.30 18.27 3.52
N ASP A 255 -5.09 18.36 4.84
CA ASP A 255 -6.18 18.63 5.80
C ASP A 255 -6.90 19.95 5.50
N LYS A 256 -6.13 20.98 5.14
CA LYS A 256 -6.68 22.29 4.74
C LYS A 256 -7.43 22.17 3.41
N VAL A 257 -6.88 21.47 2.42
CA VAL A 257 -7.55 21.20 1.14
C VAL A 257 -8.85 20.44 1.35
N ALA A 258 -8.87 19.42 2.21
CA ALA A 258 -10.06 18.64 2.51
C ALA A 258 -11.19 19.54 3.04
N SER A 259 -10.88 20.46 3.97
CA SER A 259 -11.86 21.43 4.48
C SER A 259 -12.33 22.42 3.41
N LEU A 260 -11.45 22.83 2.49
CA LEU A 260 -11.73 23.79 1.42
C LEU A 260 -12.35 23.16 0.18
N LEU A 261 -12.47 21.84 0.08
CA LEU A 261 -13.16 21.14 -1.02
C LEU A 261 -14.61 20.78 -0.65
N SER A 262 -14.96 20.66 0.64
CA SER A 262 -16.32 20.37 1.08
C SER A 262 -17.30 21.47 0.66
N PRO A 263 -18.34 21.18 -0.16
CA PRO A 263 -19.28 22.21 -0.60
C PRO A 263 -19.97 22.85 0.61
N PRO A 264 -20.21 24.18 0.60
CA PRO A 264 -21.06 24.80 1.61
C PRO A 264 -22.46 24.16 1.50
N GLN A 265 -23.02 23.73 2.63
CA GLN A 265 -24.25 22.95 2.68
C GLN A 265 -25.44 23.70 2.04
N GLY A 266 -26.18 23.02 1.15
CA GLY A 266 -27.51 23.41 0.65
C GLY A 266 -27.48 24.43 -0.50
N CYS A 267 -27.80 24.02 -1.73
CA CYS A 267 -27.76 24.91 -2.89
C CYS A 267 -29.02 24.82 -3.75
N SER A 268 -30.12 25.41 -3.26
CA SER A 268 -31.05 26.13 -4.12
C SER A 268 -30.53 27.56 -4.20
N ILE A 269 -29.84 27.91 -5.28
CA ILE A 269 -29.17 29.21 -5.41
C ILE A 269 -30.10 30.19 -6.11
N ASN A 270 -30.45 31.28 -5.44
CA ASN A 270 -31.12 32.42 -6.08
C ASN A 270 -30.12 33.13 -7.00
N LYS A 271 -30.55 33.56 -8.20
CA LYS A 271 -29.69 34.22 -9.21
C LYS A 271 -28.97 35.49 -8.68
N THR A 272 -29.49 36.12 -7.63
CA THR A 272 -28.90 37.30 -6.97
C THR A 272 -27.67 36.97 -6.14
N ASP A 273 -27.56 35.74 -5.62
CA ASP A 273 -26.55 35.36 -4.62
C ASP A 273 -25.32 34.68 -5.26
N VAL A 274 -25.32 34.57 -6.60
CA VAL A 274 -24.28 33.92 -7.41
C VAL A 274 -22.89 34.53 -7.19
N ARG A 275 -22.81 35.85 -6.92
CA ARG A 275 -21.53 36.51 -6.59
C ARG A 275 -20.99 36.14 -5.21
N GLN A 276 -21.86 35.95 -4.22
CA GLN A 276 -21.47 35.48 -2.88
C GLN A 276 -21.09 34.01 -2.92
N PHE A 277 -21.73 33.24 -3.81
CA PHE A 277 -21.38 31.84 -4.10
C PHE A 277 -20.03 31.67 -4.81
N ALA A 278 -19.49 32.74 -5.41
CA ALA A 278 -18.18 32.70 -6.05
C ALA A 278 -17.02 32.57 -5.03
N ASP A 279 -17.26 32.88 -3.75
CA ASP A 279 -16.34 32.75 -2.61
C ASP A 279 -14.86 32.89 -3.00
N SER A 280 -14.50 34.13 -3.40
CA SER A 280 -13.18 34.44 -3.94
C SER A 280 -12.07 34.20 -2.92
N GLU A 281 -12.36 34.36 -1.62
CA GLU A 281 -11.40 34.14 -0.55
C GLU A 281 -11.04 32.66 -0.42
N ARG A 282 -12.03 31.78 -0.36
CA ARG A 282 -11.81 30.32 -0.36
C ARG A 282 -11.04 29.86 -1.59
N ARG A 283 -11.35 30.38 -2.77
CA ARG A 283 -10.62 30.05 -4.01
C ARG A 283 -9.17 30.56 -3.98
N LEU A 284 -8.92 31.75 -3.44
CA LEU A 284 -7.57 32.27 -3.27
C LEU A 284 -6.76 31.42 -2.30
N GLN A 285 -7.34 31.01 -1.18
CA GLN A 285 -6.71 30.09 -0.22
C GLN A 285 -6.39 28.74 -0.87
N LEU A 286 -7.34 28.17 -1.63
CA LEU A 286 -7.11 26.94 -2.38
C LEU A 286 -5.98 27.11 -3.40
N ALA A 287 -5.97 28.19 -4.18
CA ALA A 287 -4.92 28.47 -5.15
C ALA A 287 -3.54 28.64 -4.49
N ALA A 288 -3.47 29.32 -3.34
CA ALA A 288 -2.23 29.47 -2.58
C ALA A 288 -1.70 28.13 -2.07
N ILE A 289 -2.58 27.26 -1.56
CA ILE A 289 -2.20 25.91 -1.10
C ILE A 289 -1.75 25.04 -2.28
N THR A 290 -2.48 25.07 -3.39
CA THR A 290 -2.13 24.32 -4.61
C THR A 290 -0.78 24.77 -5.17
N HIS A 291 -0.52 26.07 -5.21
CA HIS A 291 0.79 26.60 -5.57
C HIS A 291 1.89 26.07 -4.64
N ALA A 292 1.66 26.06 -3.32
CA ALA A 292 2.62 25.51 -2.37
C ALA A 292 2.89 24.00 -2.61
N VAL A 293 1.85 23.20 -2.90
CA VAL A 293 1.98 21.78 -3.25
C VAL A 293 2.84 21.59 -4.51
N SER A 294 2.57 22.35 -5.57
CA SER A 294 3.34 22.28 -6.82
C SER A 294 4.79 22.72 -6.63
N MET A 295 5.05 23.75 -5.81
CA MET A 295 6.41 24.20 -5.50
C MET A 295 7.21 23.13 -4.75
N LEU A 296 6.59 22.45 -3.78
CA LEU A 296 7.23 21.34 -3.05
C LEU A 296 7.58 20.17 -3.97
N SER A 297 6.66 19.81 -4.87
CA SER A 297 6.88 18.75 -5.87
C SER A 297 7.98 19.12 -6.86
N SER A 298 7.90 20.33 -7.43
CA SER A 298 8.91 20.85 -8.38
C SER A 298 10.29 20.88 -7.73
N GLY A 299 10.39 21.35 -6.49
CA GLY A 299 11.64 21.33 -5.73
C GLY A 299 12.28 19.94 -5.71
N ILE A 300 11.53 18.90 -5.36
CA ILE A 300 12.07 17.53 -5.32
C ILE A 300 12.48 17.05 -6.70
N SER A 301 11.70 17.33 -7.75
CA SER A 301 12.04 16.95 -9.12
C SER A 301 13.34 17.62 -9.60
N THR A 302 13.57 18.89 -9.22
CA THR A 302 14.82 19.61 -9.54
C THR A 302 16.04 19.04 -8.81
N MET A 303 15.85 18.21 -7.79
CA MET A 303 16.93 17.62 -7.01
C MET A 303 17.75 16.58 -7.79
N GLN A 304 17.39 16.18 -9.02
CA GLN A 304 18.17 15.31 -9.95
C GLN A 304 19.44 14.68 -9.34
N LEU A 305 19.29 13.67 -8.49
CA LEU A 305 20.41 12.94 -7.90
C LEU A 305 20.74 11.77 -8.83
N THR A 306 21.88 11.83 -9.52
CA THR A 306 22.21 10.82 -10.54
C THR A 306 23.11 9.71 -10.00
N SER A 307 23.88 9.94 -8.93
CA SER A 307 24.68 8.90 -8.26
C SER A 307 25.14 9.33 -6.86
N LEU A 308 24.76 8.56 -5.84
CA LEU A 308 25.34 8.64 -4.50
C LEU A 308 26.30 7.45 -4.34
N GLY A 309 27.58 7.67 -4.65
CA GLY A 309 28.58 6.58 -4.67
C GLY A 309 28.27 5.57 -5.77
N SER A 310 28.13 4.30 -5.40
CA SER A 310 27.78 3.21 -6.34
C SER A 310 26.27 3.06 -6.57
N LEU A 311 25.42 3.77 -5.81
CA LEU A 311 23.98 3.60 -5.85
C LEU A 311 23.32 4.80 -6.55
N ARG A 312 22.46 4.52 -7.54
CA ARG A 312 21.62 5.54 -8.18
C ARG A 312 20.37 5.75 -7.32
N VAL A 313 20.24 6.93 -6.74
CA VAL A 313 19.10 7.29 -5.90
C VAL A 313 18.22 8.26 -6.67
N ASP A 314 17.02 7.82 -7.04
CA ASP A 314 16.02 8.71 -7.63
C ASP A 314 15.21 9.40 -6.51
N PRO A 315 15.32 10.73 -6.36
CA PRO A 315 14.58 11.47 -5.33
C PRO A 315 13.07 11.38 -5.52
N SER A 316 12.60 11.17 -6.76
CA SER A 316 11.18 11.02 -7.09
C SER A 316 10.60 9.75 -6.48
N ASN A 317 11.35 8.64 -6.53
CA ASN A 317 10.95 7.37 -5.92
C ASN A 317 10.96 7.45 -4.39
N LEU A 318 11.97 8.10 -3.81
CA LEU A 318 12.01 8.34 -2.36
C LEU A 318 10.84 9.21 -1.88
N PHE A 319 10.44 10.18 -2.70
CA PHE A 319 9.31 11.04 -2.44
C PHE A 319 7.98 10.28 -2.55
N LEU A 320 7.81 9.44 -3.58
CA LEU A 320 6.68 8.54 -3.72
C LEU A 320 6.54 7.60 -2.51
N ASP A 321 7.63 6.98 -2.07
CA ASP A 321 7.66 6.16 -0.85
C ASP A 321 7.26 6.97 0.39
N GLY A 322 7.72 8.22 0.48
CA GLY A 322 7.37 9.12 1.55
C GLY A 322 5.88 9.49 1.57
N ILE A 323 5.26 9.75 0.41
CA ILE A 323 3.81 9.97 0.27
C ILE A 323 3.04 8.72 0.69
N ARG A 324 3.45 7.53 0.23
CA ARG A 324 2.80 6.26 0.59
C ARG A 324 2.84 6.03 2.10
N LYS A 325 3.97 6.33 2.75
CA LYS A 325 4.14 6.20 4.19
C LYS A 325 3.20 7.12 4.99
N GLU A 326 3.11 8.40 4.61
CA GLU A 326 2.18 9.33 5.28
C GLU A 326 0.72 8.94 5.01
N LEU A 327 0.38 8.53 3.79
CA LEU A 327 -0.98 8.06 3.45
C LEU A 327 -1.43 6.90 4.33
N VAL A 328 -0.57 5.89 4.49
CA VAL A 328 -0.86 4.71 5.31
C VAL A 328 -1.03 5.09 6.78
N THR A 329 -0.21 6.03 7.26
CA THR A 329 -0.31 6.54 8.63
C THR A 329 -1.64 7.26 8.84
N GLU A 330 -2.06 8.09 7.89
CA GLU A 330 -3.31 8.84 7.94
C GLU A 330 -4.55 7.93 7.84
N ILE A 331 -4.53 6.92 6.97
CA ILE A 331 -5.58 5.90 6.87
C ILE A 331 -5.73 5.16 8.22
N CYS A 332 -4.62 4.70 8.81
CA CYS A 332 -4.65 4.02 10.10
C CYS A 332 -5.13 4.93 11.23
N ALA A 333 -4.72 6.21 11.24
CA ALA A 333 -5.16 7.20 12.22
C ALA A 333 -6.68 7.49 12.10
N THR A 334 -7.17 7.69 10.89
CA THR A 334 -8.59 7.92 10.58
C THR A 334 -9.45 6.72 10.99
N LEU A 335 -9.02 5.50 10.64
CA LEU A 335 -9.69 4.27 11.07
C LEU A 335 -9.81 4.21 12.60
N ARG A 336 -8.69 4.43 13.32
CA ARG A 336 -8.67 4.38 14.79
C ARG A 336 -9.59 5.42 15.40
N SER A 337 -9.57 6.65 14.90
CA SER A 337 -10.42 7.75 15.39
C SER A 337 -11.90 7.44 15.21
N GLN A 338 -12.31 7.01 14.01
CA GLN A 338 -13.72 6.73 13.74
C GLN A 338 -14.23 5.51 14.49
N LEU A 339 -13.43 4.45 14.55
CA LEU A 339 -13.83 3.22 15.20
C LEU A 339 -13.93 3.36 16.72
N ALA A 340 -13.33 4.39 17.34
CA ALA A 340 -13.51 4.71 18.75
C ALA A 340 -14.87 5.36 19.11
N SER A 341 -15.67 5.82 18.13
CA SER A 341 -16.92 6.56 18.39
C SER A 341 -18.11 5.66 18.76
N ASP A 342 -18.88 5.96 19.80
CA ASP A 342 -20.00 5.11 20.26
C ASP A 342 -21.33 5.31 19.50
N LEU A 343 -21.25 5.74 18.23
CA LEU A 343 -22.41 5.99 17.38
C LEU A 343 -23.14 4.69 16.99
N LEU A 344 -24.45 4.82 16.70
CA LEU A 344 -25.25 3.78 16.06
C LEU A 344 -24.63 3.39 14.71
N LEU A 345 -24.85 2.14 14.28
CA LEU A 345 -24.17 1.56 13.12
C LEU A 345 -24.36 2.41 11.84
N ASP A 346 -25.58 2.83 11.52
CA ASP A 346 -25.84 3.58 10.29
C ASP A 346 -25.19 4.98 10.30
N ASP A 347 -25.32 5.72 11.40
CA ASP A 347 -24.67 7.04 11.56
C ASP A 347 -23.13 6.91 11.51
N PHE A 348 -22.60 5.86 12.12
CA PHE A 348 -21.19 5.54 12.08
C PHE A 348 -20.72 5.26 10.64
N LEU A 349 -21.46 4.42 9.89
CA LEU A 349 -21.11 4.07 8.52
C LEU A 349 -21.19 5.27 7.56
N ILE A 350 -22.19 6.14 7.73
CA ILE A 350 -22.32 7.38 6.95
C ILE A 350 -21.14 8.30 7.23
N LYS A 351 -20.75 8.48 8.51
CA LYS A 351 -19.58 9.29 8.86
C LYS A 351 -18.29 8.70 8.29
N LEU A 352 -18.10 7.38 8.40
CA LEU A 352 -16.93 6.69 7.87
C LEU A 352 -16.84 6.86 6.34
N LYS A 353 -17.95 6.63 5.63
CA LYS A 353 -18.05 6.87 4.18
C LYS A 353 -17.69 8.29 3.81
N ASN A 354 -18.29 9.28 4.49
CA ASN A 354 -18.03 10.67 4.18
C ASN A 354 -16.57 11.02 4.42
N GLN A 355 -15.97 10.65 5.54
CA GLN A 355 -14.58 11.00 5.84
C GLN A 355 -13.58 10.38 4.87
N PHE A 356 -13.74 9.09 4.53
CA PHE A 356 -12.88 8.45 3.54
C PHE A 356 -13.08 9.04 2.14
N ALA A 357 -14.30 9.44 1.78
CA ALA A 357 -14.55 10.15 0.53
C ALA A 357 -13.85 11.53 0.50
N HIS A 358 -13.90 12.29 1.61
CA HIS A 358 -13.19 13.57 1.73
C HIS A 358 -11.67 13.40 1.65
N LEU A 359 -11.11 12.46 2.42
CA LEU A 359 -9.67 12.16 2.42
C LEU A 359 -9.19 11.70 1.03
N ARG A 360 -9.93 10.78 0.40
CA ARG A 360 -9.65 10.32 -0.97
C ARG A 360 -9.69 11.46 -1.97
N GLY A 361 -10.71 12.31 -1.91
CA GLY A 361 -10.87 13.45 -2.81
C GLY A 361 -9.71 14.45 -2.68
N ALA A 362 -9.35 14.83 -1.45
CA ALA A 362 -8.23 15.73 -1.18
C ALA A 362 -6.88 15.13 -1.61
N PHE A 363 -6.68 13.83 -1.38
CA PHE A 363 -5.47 13.12 -1.80
C PHE A 363 -5.33 13.06 -3.31
N ILE A 364 -6.38 12.70 -4.04
CA ILE A 364 -6.36 12.65 -5.51
C ILE A 364 -6.09 14.05 -6.07
N TYR A 365 -6.78 15.08 -5.56
CA TYR A 365 -6.55 16.47 -5.95
C TYR A 365 -5.08 16.87 -5.76
N MET A 366 -4.50 16.57 -4.60
CA MET A 366 -3.08 16.85 -4.34
C MET A 366 -2.18 16.10 -5.33
N CYS A 367 -2.43 14.81 -5.60
CA CYS A 367 -1.62 14.01 -6.51
C CYS A 367 -1.67 14.49 -7.97
N GLU A 368 -2.81 15.03 -8.43
CA GLU A 368 -2.93 15.63 -9.76
C GLU A 368 -1.93 16.78 -9.94
N HIS A 369 -1.75 17.63 -8.93
CA HIS A 369 -0.79 18.76 -8.96
C HIS A 369 0.67 18.35 -8.80
N ILE A 370 0.92 17.08 -8.46
CA ILE A 370 2.26 16.48 -8.30
C ILE A 370 2.59 15.58 -9.52
N ALA A 371 1.65 15.44 -10.47
CA ALA A 371 1.75 14.54 -11.63
C ALA A 371 1.95 13.05 -11.25
N ILE A 372 1.28 12.61 -10.17
CA ILE A 372 1.29 11.22 -9.70
C ILE A 372 -0.13 10.65 -9.83
N ASN A 373 -0.26 9.37 -10.20
CA ASN A 373 -1.56 8.70 -10.19
C ASN A 373 -2.02 8.38 -8.75
N GLY A 374 -2.68 9.35 -8.12
CA GLY A 374 -3.19 9.24 -6.75
C GLY A 374 -4.25 8.14 -6.59
N ALA A 375 -5.07 7.88 -7.61
CA ALA A 375 -6.11 6.85 -7.53
C ALA A 375 -5.51 5.44 -7.37
N VAL A 376 -4.47 5.12 -8.14
CA VAL A 376 -3.77 3.82 -8.05
C VAL A 376 -3.08 3.66 -6.71
N ILE A 377 -2.38 4.70 -6.24
CA ILE A 377 -1.70 4.68 -4.94
C ILE A 377 -2.71 4.48 -3.82
N TRP A 378 -3.82 5.22 -3.85
CA TRP A 378 -4.90 5.09 -2.87
C TRP A 378 -5.43 3.66 -2.79
N HIS A 379 -5.80 3.07 -3.94
CA HIS A 379 -6.36 1.72 -3.98
C HIS A 379 -5.36 0.66 -3.51
N ASN A 380 -4.10 0.76 -3.92
CA ASN A 380 -3.06 -0.19 -3.54
C ASN A 380 -2.74 -0.11 -2.04
N GLU A 381 -2.55 1.10 -1.50
CA GLU A 381 -2.22 1.26 -0.08
C GLU A 381 -3.39 0.91 0.83
N LEU A 382 -4.62 1.26 0.46
CA LEU A 382 -5.81 0.89 1.24
C LEU A 382 -6.03 -0.63 1.23
N ALA A 383 -5.86 -1.30 0.09
CA ALA A 383 -5.90 -2.76 0.01
C ALA A 383 -4.79 -3.42 0.85
N ARG A 384 -3.60 -2.83 0.86
CA ARG A 384 -2.45 -3.30 1.66
C ARG A 384 -2.70 -3.19 3.16
N VAL A 385 -3.24 -2.06 3.62
CA VAL A 385 -3.60 -1.84 5.03
C VAL A 385 -4.70 -2.81 5.48
N ILE A 386 -5.75 -2.99 4.65
CA ILE A 386 -6.83 -3.94 4.95
C ILE A 386 -6.30 -5.38 4.95
N GLY A 387 -5.46 -5.76 3.99
CA GLY A 387 -4.82 -7.08 3.91
C GLY A 387 -4.01 -7.39 5.17
N TYR A 388 -3.18 -6.45 5.62
CA TYR A 388 -2.40 -6.57 6.85
C TYR A 388 -3.29 -6.75 8.09
N MET A 389 -4.38 -5.98 8.21
CA MET A 389 -5.33 -6.14 9.32
C MET A 389 -6.01 -7.52 9.31
N ILE A 390 -6.40 -8.03 8.13
CA ILE A 390 -7.00 -9.36 7.99
C ILE A 390 -6.01 -10.44 8.42
N GLU A 391 -4.75 -10.36 7.98
CA GLU A 391 -3.70 -11.31 8.34
C GLU A 391 -3.48 -11.35 9.85
N LYS A 392 -3.37 -10.17 10.49
CA LYS A 392 -3.20 -10.06 11.94
C LYS A 392 -4.38 -10.67 12.73
N GLU A 393 -5.61 -10.45 12.29
CA GLU A 393 -6.80 -11.08 12.89
C GLU A 393 -6.82 -12.59 12.68
N CYS A 394 -6.51 -13.06 11.47
CA CYS A 394 -6.49 -14.48 11.15
C CYS A 394 -5.43 -15.22 11.97
N ASN A 395 -4.25 -14.62 12.17
CA ASN A 395 -3.17 -15.17 12.99
C ASN A 395 -3.60 -15.39 14.45
N ALA A 396 -4.49 -14.54 14.98
CA ALA A 396 -5.03 -14.70 16.34
C ALA A 396 -5.87 -15.97 16.52
N PHE A 397 -6.48 -16.51 15.45
CA PHE A 397 -7.25 -17.76 15.48
C PHE A 397 -6.37 -19.01 15.35
N LEU A 398 -5.15 -18.88 14.84
CA LEU A 398 -4.24 -19.99 14.53
C LEU A 398 -3.31 -20.37 15.71
N GLN A 399 -3.82 -20.40 16.96
CA GLN A 399 -3.05 -20.49 18.23
C GLN A 399 -2.08 -21.69 18.42
N HIS A 400 -1.71 -22.45 17.38
CA HIS A 400 -0.62 -23.43 17.43
C HIS A 400 0.71 -22.84 16.92
N PRO A 401 1.76 -22.80 17.76
CA PRO A 401 2.97 -22.02 17.53
C PRO A 401 3.98 -22.62 16.54
N VAL A 402 3.65 -23.67 15.77
CA VAL A 402 4.70 -24.55 15.19
C VAL A 402 4.92 -24.46 13.67
N CYS A 403 4.06 -23.85 12.83
CA CYS A 403 4.37 -23.85 11.38
C CYS A 403 3.97 -22.64 10.51
N PHE A 404 3.10 -21.72 10.93
CA PHE A 404 2.63 -20.64 10.05
C PHE A 404 2.32 -19.34 10.80
N PHE A 405 3.09 -19.00 11.83
CA PHE A 405 3.00 -17.67 12.42
C PHE A 405 3.82 -16.73 11.57
N ILE A 406 3.17 -15.94 10.72
CA ILE A 406 3.89 -14.94 9.91
C ILE A 406 4.34 -13.85 10.86
N THR A 407 5.66 -13.71 11.03
CA THR A 407 6.23 -12.65 11.85
C THR A 407 5.98 -11.30 11.20
N GLU A 408 5.91 -10.22 11.99
CA GLU A 408 5.55 -8.89 11.48
C GLU A 408 6.48 -8.38 10.35
N GLU A 409 7.71 -8.89 10.31
CA GLU A 409 8.71 -8.58 9.27
C GLU A 409 8.57 -9.44 8.00
N GLU A 410 7.87 -10.56 8.08
CA GLU A 410 7.64 -11.52 6.98
C GLU A 410 6.26 -11.35 6.31
N SER A 411 5.40 -10.47 6.84
CA SER A 411 4.09 -10.21 6.23
C SER A 411 4.23 -9.69 4.80
N LEU A 412 3.45 -10.30 3.89
CA LEU A 412 3.40 -9.93 2.47
C LEU A 412 2.96 -8.47 2.24
N TYR A 413 2.29 -7.86 3.23
CA TYR A 413 1.79 -6.49 3.14
C TYR A 413 2.76 -5.46 3.74
N GLN A 414 3.81 -5.90 4.43
CA GLN A 414 4.78 -4.99 5.04
C GLN A 414 5.84 -4.57 4.03
N SER A 415 5.99 -3.26 3.83
CA SER A 415 7.04 -2.68 2.98
C SER A 415 8.15 -2.08 3.85
N ARG A 416 9.40 -2.30 3.44
CA ARG A 416 10.57 -1.65 4.08
C ARG A 416 10.59 -0.13 3.87
N SER A 417 10.04 0.37 2.75
CA SER A 417 10.01 1.82 2.45
C SER A 417 8.83 2.54 3.10
N ALA A 418 7.66 1.89 3.14
CA ALA A 418 6.43 2.41 3.71
C ALA A 418 5.80 1.39 4.70
N PRO A 419 6.35 1.26 5.92
CA PRO A 419 5.85 0.30 6.90
C PRO A 419 4.44 0.70 7.36
N ILE A 420 3.55 -0.28 7.54
CA ILE A 420 2.24 -0.06 8.15
C ILE A 420 2.47 0.10 9.66
N PRO A 421 1.97 1.19 10.28
CA PRO A 421 2.09 1.36 11.72
C PRO A 421 1.34 0.26 12.47
N ASN A 422 1.98 -0.29 13.51
CA ASN A 422 1.32 -1.18 14.44
C ASN A 422 0.29 -0.38 15.26
N ILE A 423 -0.99 -0.62 14.97
CA ILE A 423 -2.09 -0.05 15.75
C ILE A 423 -2.15 -0.82 17.09
N PRO A 424 -1.98 -0.15 18.24
CA PRO A 424 -2.10 -0.81 19.53
C PRO A 424 -3.53 -1.33 19.73
N ALA A 425 -3.66 -2.46 20.42
CA ALA A 425 -4.96 -3.04 20.74
C ALA A 425 -5.78 -2.06 21.58
N PHE A 426 -7.06 -1.89 21.22
CA PHE A 426 -7.98 -1.00 21.94
C PHE A 426 -9.20 -1.82 22.35
N GLU A 427 -9.55 -1.77 23.65
CA GLU A 427 -10.73 -2.44 24.23
C GLU A 427 -10.84 -3.95 23.90
N GLY A 428 -9.72 -4.68 23.88
CA GLY A 428 -9.70 -6.11 23.62
C GLY A 428 -9.80 -6.52 22.14
N SER A 429 -9.88 -5.57 21.22
CA SER A 429 -9.78 -5.82 19.77
C SER A 429 -8.34 -5.60 19.26
N LEU A 430 -7.81 -6.57 18.50
CA LEU A 430 -6.44 -6.54 17.97
C LEU A 430 -6.30 -5.56 16.78
N THR A 431 -7.37 -5.39 16.00
CA THR A 431 -7.42 -4.44 14.88
C THR A 431 -8.73 -3.64 14.84
N PRO A 432 -8.74 -2.45 14.21
CA PRO A 432 -9.97 -1.69 13.98
C PRO A 432 -11.02 -2.45 13.16
N LEU A 433 -10.58 -3.36 12.27
CA LEU A 433 -11.47 -4.19 11.45
C LEU A 433 -12.28 -5.16 12.31
N HIS A 434 -11.71 -5.69 13.40
CA HIS A 434 -12.44 -6.50 14.38
C HIS A 434 -13.54 -5.72 15.10
N ARG A 435 -13.32 -4.43 15.37
CA ARG A 435 -14.34 -3.58 15.98
C ARG A 435 -15.50 -3.30 15.02
N LEU A 436 -15.20 -3.07 13.74
CA LEU A 436 -16.22 -3.00 12.69
C LEU A 436 -17.03 -4.31 12.66
N PHE A 437 -16.34 -5.45 12.65
CA PHE A 437 -16.97 -6.77 12.67
C PHE A 437 -17.85 -6.97 13.92
N SER A 438 -17.36 -6.59 15.10
CA SER A 438 -18.10 -6.70 16.36
C SER A 438 -19.37 -5.85 16.38
N ARG A 439 -19.34 -4.65 15.79
CA ARG A 439 -20.54 -3.80 15.66
C ARG A 439 -21.58 -4.43 14.73
N ILE A 440 -21.15 -5.01 13.60
CA ILE A 440 -22.03 -5.75 12.68
C ILE A 440 -22.62 -6.98 13.37
N LEU A 441 -21.80 -7.69 14.18
CA LEU A 441 -22.24 -8.85 14.93
C LEU A 441 -23.27 -8.48 16.01
N ASN A 442 -23.08 -7.37 16.71
CA ASN A 442 -24.04 -6.85 17.69
C ASN A 442 -25.36 -6.40 17.04
N ALA A 443 -25.29 -5.78 15.86
CA ALA A 443 -26.44 -5.36 15.08
C ALA A 443 -27.28 -6.53 14.55
N SER A 444 -26.66 -7.69 14.37
CA SER A 444 -27.30 -8.93 13.89
C SER A 444 -27.49 -9.97 15.00
N ASP A 445 -27.30 -9.61 16.28
CA ASP A 445 -27.42 -10.58 17.37
C ASP A 445 -28.85 -11.16 17.37
N PRO A 446 -29.01 -12.49 17.28
CA PRO A 446 -30.32 -13.12 17.22
C PRO A 446 -31.16 -12.88 18.49
N LYS A 447 -30.58 -12.37 19.59
CA LYS A 447 -31.31 -11.99 20.80
C LYS A 447 -32.00 -10.64 20.71
N SER A 448 -31.44 -9.71 19.93
CA SER A 448 -31.95 -8.34 19.78
C SER A 448 -32.58 -8.12 18.41
N SER A 449 -32.22 -8.90 17.41
CA SER A 449 -32.64 -8.75 16.02
C SER A 449 -33.16 -10.05 15.41
N TYR A 450 -33.94 -9.94 14.34
CA TYR A 450 -34.42 -11.07 13.54
C TYR A 450 -34.20 -10.81 12.04
N PHE A 451 -33.95 -11.89 11.30
CA PHE A 451 -33.68 -11.84 9.87
C PHE A 451 -34.93 -12.03 9.01
N VAL A 452 -35.14 -11.12 8.06
CA VAL A 452 -36.24 -11.18 7.08
C VAL A 452 -35.70 -11.68 5.73
N ASN A 453 -35.98 -12.94 5.41
CA ASN A 453 -35.48 -13.61 4.19
C ASN A 453 -35.91 -12.94 2.87
N SER A 454 -37.15 -12.44 2.79
CA SER A 454 -37.67 -11.84 1.56
C SER A 454 -36.96 -10.53 1.17
N MET A 455 -36.56 -9.74 2.17
CA MET A 455 -35.88 -8.46 1.98
C MET A 455 -34.36 -8.55 2.18
N ARG A 456 -33.87 -9.67 2.74
CA ARG A 456 -32.47 -9.85 3.17
C ARG A 456 -31.99 -8.72 4.07
N MET A 457 -32.75 -8.41 5.13
CA MET A 457 -32.42 -7.37 6.10
C MET A 457 -32.63 -7.85 7.54
N TRP A 458 -31.92 -7.21 8.47
CA TRP A 458 -32.08 -7.43 9.90
C TRP A 458 -32.92 -6.32 10.52
N CYS A 459 -33.92 -6.69 11.29
CA CYS A 459 -34.79 -5.77 12.01
C CYS A 459 -34.65 -5.98 13.52
N ASP A 460 -34.70 -4.89 14.28
CA ASP A 460 -34.72 -4.94 15.74
C ASP A 460 -36.04 -5.56 16.23
N LEU A 461 -35.96 -6.45 17.21
CA LEU A 461 -37.12 -7.11 17.81
C LEU A 461 -38.05 -6.12 18.51
N LYS A 462 -37.49 -5.05 19.11
CA LYS A 462 -38.26 -4.06 19.87
C LYS A 462 -38.86 -2.98 18.98
N THR A 463 -38.03 -2.33 18.18
CA THR A 463 -38.44 -1.16 17.37
C THR A 463 -38.95 -1.53 15.99
N LYS A 464 -38.70 -2.76 15.50
CA LYS A 464 -38.98 -3.22 14.13
C LYS A 464 -38.31 -2.40 13.03
N LYS A 465 -37.38 -1.49 13.39
CA LYS A 465 -36.59 -0.73 12.44
C LYS A 465 -35.48 -1.59 11.87
N THR A 466 -35.06 -1.27 10.66
CA THR A 466 -33.90 -1.88 10.00
C THR A 466 -32.64 -1.51 10.76
N VAL A 467 -31.83 -2.52 11.12
CA VAL A 467 -30.55 -2.33 11.85
C VAL A 467 -29.36 -2.66 10.96
N LEU A 468 -29.51 -3.62 10.04
CA LEU A 468 -28.48 -3.98 9.07
C LEU A 468 -29.13 -4.35 7.74
N SER A 469 -28.71 -3.68 6.67
CA SER A 469 -29.18 -3.90 5.31
C SER A 469 -28.02 -4.14 4.34
N GLY A 470 -28.35 -4.50 3.10
CA GLY A 470 -27.36 -4.51 2.02
C GLY A 470 -26.74 -3.13 1.78
N GLU A 471 -27.47 -2.05 2.04
CA GLU A 471 -26.98 -0.67 1.92
C GLU A 471 -25.92 -0.34 2.98
N SER A 472 -26.10 -0.80 4.22
CA SER A 472 -25.10 -0.66 5.28
C SER A 472 -23.78 -1.35 4.89
N LEU A 473 -23.86 -2.56 4.31
CA LEU A 473 -22.66 -3.27 3.82
C LEU A 473 -22.04 -2.60 2.58
N ASN A 474 -22.87 -2.04 1.68
CA ASN A 474 -22.37 -1.28 0.54
C ASN A 474 -21.67 0.01 0.98
N ALA A 475 -22.15 0.67 2.03
CA ALA A 475 -21.48 1.83 2.62
C ALA A 475 -20.07 1.49 3.12
N ILE A 476 -19.85 0.29 3.68
CA ILE A 476 -18.51 -0.20 4.06
C ILE A 476 -17.61 -0.35 2.84
N GLN A 477 -18.14 -0.94 1.76
CA GLN A 477 -17.40 -1.13 0.52
C GLN A 477 -17.00 0.19 -0.14
N GLU A 478 -17.91 1.16 -0.19
CA GLU A 478 -17.67 2.49 -0.75
C GLU A 478 -16.67 3.29 0.08
N ALA A 479 -16.72 3.14 1.41
CA ALA A 479 -15.84 3.86 2.31
C ALA A 479 -14.42 3.29 2.37
N LEU A 480 -14.30 1.96 2.39
CA LEU A 480 -13.03 1.25 2.46
C LEU A 480 -12.68 0.66 1.10
N SER A 481 -13.06 -0.59 0.86
CA SER A 481 -12.74 -1.33 -0.34
C SER A 481 -13.57 -2.62 -0.39
N PRO A 482 -13.81 -3.22 -1.57
CA PRO A 482 -14.33 -4.59 -1.67
C PRO A 482 -13.48 -5.60 -0.86
N MET A 483 -12.19 -5.32 -0.68
CA MET A 483 -11.30 -6.14 0.14
C MET A 483 -11.70 -6.18 1.63
N ALA A 484 -12.38 -5.13 2.13
CA ALA A 484 -12.89 -5.12 3.50
C ALA A 484 -14.02 -6.15 3.68
N LEU A 485 -14.93 -6.25 2.72
CA LEU A 485 -16.00 -7.26 2.72
C LEU A 485 -15.43 -8.68 2.63
N TYR A 486 -14.42 -8.89 1.78
CA TYR A 486 -13.67 -10.16 1.74
C TYR A 486 -13.01 -10.48 3.09
N GLY A 487 -12.42 -9.49 3.75
CA GLY A 487 -11.85 -9.63 5.09
C GLY A 487 -12.88 -10.03 6.15
N LEU A 488 -14.05 -9.41 6.13
CA LEU A 488 -15.17 -9.75 7.02
C LEU A 488 -15.69 -11.17 6.73
N ASP A 489 -15.76 -11.61 5.47
CA ASP A 489 -16.10 -13.00 5.10
C ASP A 489 -15.08 -14.02 5.63
N ARG A 490 -13.79 -13.68 5.58
CA ARG A 490 -12.71 -14.51 6.14
C ARG A 490 -12.81 -14.61 7.65
N ILE A 491 -12.98 -13.49 8.35
CA ILE A 491 -13.11 -13.45 9.82
C ILE A 491 -14.37 -14.18 10.28
N THR A 492 -15.52 -13.96 9.64
CA THR A 492 -16.74 -14.73 9.93
C THR A 492 -16.53 -16.23 9.74
N SER A 493 -15.78 -16.66 8.72
CA SER A 493 -15.44 -18.07 8.52
C SER A 493 -14.65 -18.65 9.70
N PHE A 494 -13.66 -17.93 10.24
CA PHE A 494 -12.92 -18.36 11.43
C PHE A 494 -13.77 -18.37 12.70
N HIS A 495 -14.67 -17.41 12.86
CA HIS A 495 -15.65 -17.43 13.95
C HIS A 495 -16.58 -18.64 13.87
N ILE A 496 -17.03 -19.03 12.67
CA ILE A 496 -17.82 -20.26 12.47
C ILE A 496 -17.03 -21.49 12.91
N VAL A 497 -15.76 -21.61 12.51
CA VAL A 497 -14.87 -22.70 12.96
C VAL A 497 -14.78 -22.75 14.48
N LYS A 498 -14.54 -21.61 15.13
CA LYS A 498 -14.46 -21.51 16.60
C LYS A 498 -15.76 -21.96 17.28
N TYR A 499 -16.91 -21.44 16.84
CA TYR A 499 -18.20 -21.81 17.43
C TYR A 499 -18.60 -23.26 17.16
N LEU A 500 -18.23 -23.82 16.01
CA LEU A 500 -18.43 -25.24 15.73
C LEU A 500 -17.59 -26.11 16.68
N TYR A 501 -16.31 -25.78 16.91
CA TYR A 501 -15.49 -26.51 17.88
C TYR A 501 -16.07 -26.46 19.30
N THR A 502 -16.44 -25.26 19.77
CA THR A 502 -17.07 -25.09 21.09
C THR A 502 -18.40 -25.85 21.19
N LEU A 503 -19.20 -25.87 20.11
CA LEU A 503 -20.45 -26.64 20.07
C LEU A 503 -20.18 -28.14 20.19
N PHE A 504 -19.17 -28.69 19.52
CA PHE A 504 -18.84 -30.11 19.61
C PHE A 504 -18.24 -30.49 20.96
N GLU A 505 -17.44 -29.63 21.57
CA GLU A 505 -16.98 -29.81 22.96
C GLU A 505 -18.17 -29.91 23.91
N GLN A 506 -19.14 -28.99 23.81
CA GLN A 506 -20.36 -29.07 24.62
C GLN A 506 -21.23 -30.29 24.32
N LEU A 507 -21.36 -30.69 23.05
CA LEU A 507 -22.09 -31.92 22.71
C LEU A 507 -21.41 -33.15 23.32
N SER A 508 -20.07 -33.18 23.38
CA SER A 508 -19.32 -34.26 24.03
C SER A 508 -19.51 -34.28 25.56
N GLU A 509 -19.66 -33.12 26.21
CA GLU A 509 -19.98 -33.02 27.64
C GLU A 509 -21.41 -33.47 27.97
N ILE A 510 -22.37 -33.22 27.06
CA ILE A 510 -23.78 -33.62 27.21
C ILE A 510 -23.95 -35.16 27.06
N LEU A 511 -22.97 -35.84 26.49
CA LEU A 511 -22.94 -37.28 26.19
C LEU A 511 -22.69 -38.15 27.46
N CYS A 512 -23.45 -37.91 28.52
CA CYS A 512 -23.50 -38.75 29.74
C CYS A 512 -24.06 -40.16 29.44
N PRO A 513 -23.73 -41.20 30.24
CA PRO A 513 -24.16 -42.59 30.01
C PRO A 513 -25.70 -42.80 29.95
N VAL A 514 -26.46 -41.92 30.62
CA VAL A 514 -27.93 -41.92 30.57
C VAL A 514 -28.45 -41.32 29.25
N MET A 515 -27.71 -40.38 28.67
CA MET A 515 -28.08 -39.76 27.39
C MET A 515 -27.67 -40.66 26.21
N THR A 516 -26.53 -41.36 26.29
CA THR A 516 -26.11 -42.32 25.25
C THR A 516 -27.09 -43.47 25.08
N SER A 517 -27.61 -44.03 26.17
CA SER A 517 -28.66 -45.07 26.11
C SER A 517 -29.94 -44.57 25.44
N LEU A 518 -30.43 -43.38 25.81
CA LEU A 518 -31.61 -42.77 25.18
C LEU A 518 -31.40 -42.42 23.70
N LEU A 519 -30.20 -41.98 23.32
CA LEU A 519 -29.86 -41.67 21.93
C LEU A 519 -29.71 -42.94 21.08
N ASN A 520 -29.21 -44.04 21.66
CA ASN A 520 -29.18 -45.37 21.03
C ASN A 520 -30.60 -45.94 20.85
N ASP A 521 -31.50 -45.69 21.80
CA ASP A 521 -32.91 -46.06 21.63
C ASP A 521 -33.52 -45.29 20.43
N ILE A 522 -33.10 -44.04 20.20
CA ILE A 522 -33.52 -43.21 19.04
C ILE A 522 -32.96 -43.74 17.71
N THR A 523 -31.71 -44.21 17.66
CA THR A 523 -31.15 -44.82 16.43
C THR A 523 -31.85 -46.13 16.06
N LEU A 524 -32.30 -46.89 17.07
CA LEU A 524 -33.04 -48.15 16.90
C LEU A 524 -34.55 -47.96 16.65
N VAL A 525 -35.09 -46.73 16.60
CA VAL A 525 -36.54 -46.48 16.41
C VAL A 525 -37.14 -47.13 15.17
N LYS A 526 -36.32 -47.38 14.13
CA LYS A 526 -36.76 -48.07 12.91
C LYS A 526 -37.32 -49.48 13.18
N THR A 527 -36.91 -50.15 14.26
CA THR A 527 -37.32 -51.54 14.58
C THR A 527 -38.47 -51.65 15.59
N VAL A 528 -38.94 -50.54 16.17
CA VAL A 528 -39.96 -50.51 17.24
C VAL A 528 -41.37 -50.26 16.68
N VAL A 529 -42.43 -50.78 17.34
CA VAL A 529 -43.85 -50.58 16.97
C VAL A 529 -44.28 -49.10 17.08
N VAL A 530 -45.06 -48.61 16.11
CA VAL A 530 -45.46 -47.18 15.93
C VAL A 530 -45.96 -46.50 17.21
N ALA A 531 -46.76 -47.18 18.04
CA ALA A 531 -47.31 -46.62 19.29
C ALA A 531 -46.28 -46.41 20.42
N GLY A 532 -45.15 -47.13 20.39
CA GLY A 532 -44.06 -46.99 21.35
C GLY A 532 -43.06 -45.88 20.99
N ARG A 533 -42.97 -45.51 19.70
CA ARG A 533 -42.00 -44.54 19.18
C ARG A 533 -42.16 -43.15 19.80
N LEU A 534 -43.39 -42.67 19.99
CA LEU A 534 -43.66 -41.35 20.57
C LEU A 534 -43.27 -41.26 22.05
N LYS A 535 -43.46 -42.33 22.83
CA LYS A 535 -43.06 -42.37 24.24
C LYS A 535 -41.54 -42.26 24.42
N ILE A 536 -40.77 -42.86 23.49
CA ILE A 536 -39.31 -42.77 23.47
C ILE A 536 -38.88 -41.33 23.18
N PHE A 537 -39.50 -40.68 22.19
CA PHE A 537 -39.22 -39.27 21.86
C PHE A 537 -39.61 -38.32 23.01
N ASP A 538 -40.78 -38.48 23.61
CA ASP A 538 -41.25 -37.62 24.72
C ASP A 538 -40.37 -37.80 25.98
N CYS A 539 -39.96 -39.02 26.30
CA CYS A 539 -39.05 -39.32 27.40
C CYS A 539 -37.66 -38.68 27.19
N ALA A 540 -37.11 -38.81 25.98
CA ALA A 540 -35.83 -38.21 25.63
C ALA A 540 -35.88 -36.67 25.63
N LEU A 541 -36.98 -36.08 25.16
CA LEU A 541 -37.18 -34.62 25.20
C LEU A 541 -37.29 -34.07 26.62
N SER A 542 -37.98 -34.77 27.52
CA SER A 542 -38.16 -34.32 28.90
C SER A 542 -36.84 -34.23 29.70
N LYS A 543 -35.83 -35.04 29.30
CA LYS A 543 -34.53 -35.13 29.97
C LYS A 543 -33.44 -34.30 29.27
N PHE A 544 -33.73 -33.68 28.13
CA PHE A 544 -32.76 -32.93 27.33
C PHE A 544 -32.73 -31.45 27.71
N LEU A 545 -31.55 -30.93 28.09
CA LEU A 545 -31.37 -29.50 28.42
C LEU A 545 -30.81 -28.72 27.21
N PRO A 546 -31.52 -27.72 26.66
CA PRO A 546 -31.23 -27.15 25.35
C PRO A 546 -30.22 -25.99 25.37
N ASN A 547 -29.04 -26.20 25.96
CA ASN A 547 -27.98 -25.17 25.98
C ASN A 547 -27.34 -24.94 24.59
N SER A 548 -27.36 -25.95 23.71
CA SER A 548 -26.78 -25.92 22.36
C SER A 548 -27.53 -24.99 21.38
N SER A 549 -28.80 -24.67 21.64
CA SER A 549 -29.63 -23.84 20.77
C SER A 549 -29.07 -22.42 20.53
N ARG A 550 -28.31 -21.89 21.50
CA ARG A 550 -27.65 -20.57 21.38
C ARG A 550 -26.53 -20.60 20.35
N PHE A 551 -25.67 -21.61 20.37
CA PHE A 551 -24.54 -21.74 19.46
C PHE A 551 -24.99 -21.97 18.01
N ILE A 552 -26.03 -22.79 17.81
CA ILE A 552 -26.62 -23.03 16.49
C ILE A 552 -27.13 -21.71 15.88
N ARG A 553 -27.80 -20.87 16.67
CA ARG A 553 -28.27 -19.55 16.21
C ARG A 553 -27.13 -18.62 15.84
N THR A 554 -26.05 -18.59 16.63
CA THR A 554 -24.87 -17.77 16.34
C THR A 554 -24.16 -18.25 15.08
N ILE A 555 -24.03 -19.57 14.87
CA ILE A 555 -23.48 -20.12 13.62
C ILE A 555 -24.33 -19.70 12.42
N GLY A 556 -25.65 -19.80 12.53
CA GLY A 556 -26.53 -19.41 11.43
C GLY A 556 -26.62 -17.90 11.19
N GLN A 557 -26.53 -17.07 12.23
CA GLN A 557 -26.33 -15.63 12.10
C GLN A 557 -25.10 -15.34 11.23
N LEU A 558 -23.97 -16.00 11.53
CA LEU A 558 -22.73 -15.84 10.76
C LEU A 558 -22.90 -16.33 9.31
N GLN A 559 -23.60 -17.44 9.06
CA GLN A 559 -23.88 -17.89 7.69
C GLN A 559 -24.73 -16.89 6.89
N LEU A 560 -25.77 -16.34 7.51
CA LEU A 560 -26.63 -15.34 6.87
C LEU A 560 -25.87 -14.04 6.59
N LEU A 561 -25.00 -13.62 7.51
CA LEU A 561 -24.08 -12.50 7.27
C LEU A 561 -23.15 -12.76 6.08
N ARG A 562 -22.53 -13.95 6.00
CA ARG A 562 -21.69 -14.32 4.86
C ARG A 562 -22.46 -14.25 3.54
N GLN A 563 -23.69 -14.75 3.50
CA GLN A 563 -24.54 -14.67 2.32
C GLN A 563 -24.83 -13.22 1.91
N GLN A 564 -25.14 -12.34 2.86
CA GLN A 564 -25.37 -10.92 2.57
C GLN A 564 -24.09 -10.25 2.06
N ILE A 565 -22.95 -10.43 2.72
CA ILE A 565 -21.65 -9.88 2.34
C ILE A 565 -21.29 -10.28 0.92
N LEU A 566 -21.40 -11.57 0.58
CA LEU A 566 -21.11 -12.08 -0.75
C LEU A 566 -22.07 -11.51 -1.80
N SER A 567 -23.37 -11.40 -1.47
CA SER A 567 -24.35 -10.84 -2.40
C SER A 567 -24.10 -9.36 -2.72
N VAL A 568 -23.70 -8.57 -1.72
CA VAL A 568 -23.35 -7.15 -1.90
C VAL A 568 -22.07 -7.04 -2.74
N ASN A 569 -21.03 -7.81 -2.41
CA ASN A 569 -19.77 -7.81 -3.17
C ASN A 569 -20.00 -8.20 -4.64
N GLN A 570 -20.79 -9.26 -4.90
CA GLN A 570 -21.17 -9.65 -6.26
C GLN A 570 -21.91 -8.53 -7.00
N SER A 571 -22.87 -7.87 -6.34
CA SER A 571 -23.66 -6.80 -6.97
C SER A 571 -22.77 -5.62 -7.36
N ALA A 572 -21.85 -5.22 -6.48
CA ALA A 572 -20.94 -4.11 -6.73
C ALA A 572 -19.87 -4.45 -7.79
N LEU A 573 -19.35 -5.67 -7.81
CA LEU A 573 -18.43 -6.12 -8.86
C LEU A 573 -19.08 -6.17 -10.24
N ARG A 574 -20.37 -6.55 -10.32
CA ARG A 574 -21.13 -6.48 -11.58
C ARG A 574 -21.33 -5.05 -12.06
N GLN A 575 -21.48 -4.09 -11.14
CA GLN A 575 -21.64 -2.68 -11.47
C GLN A 575 -20.32 -2.01 -11.90
N HIS A 576 -19.24 -2.23 -11.15
CA HIS A 576 -17.96 -1.53 -11.38
C HIS A 576 -17.01 -2.26 -12.34
N SER A 577 -17.06 -3.59 -12.42
CA SER A 577 -16.11 -4.41 -13.15
C SER A 577 -16.76 -5.66 -13.76
N SER A 578 -17.80 -5.45 -14.59
CA SER A 578 -18.58 -6.53 -15.21
C SER A 578 -17.72 -7.55 -15.95
N ASN A 579 -16.71 -7.07 -16.70
CA ASN A 579 -15.82 -7.90 -17.52
C ASN A 579 -15.02 -8.90 -16.68
N ILE A 580 -14.49 -8.47 -15.53
CA ILE A 580 -13.72 -9.34 -14.62
C ILE A 580 -14.65 -10.38 -14.02
N PHE A 581 -15.82 -9.95 -13.54
CA PHE A 581 -16.82 -10.86 -12.98
C PHE A 581 -17.26 -11.91 -14.00
N SER A 582 -17.57 -11.50 -15.24
CA SER A 582 -17.99 -12.42 -16.30
C SER A 582 -16.89 -13.40 -16.68
N ALA A 583 -15.63 -12.94 -16.76
CA ALA A 583 -14.50 -13.82 -17.08
C ALA A 583 -14.32 -14.91 -16.02
N VAL A 584 -14.28 -14.53 -14.74
CA VAL A 584 -14.11 -15.47 -13.62
C VAL A 584 -15.33 -16.40 -13.48
N ALA A 585 -16.55 -15.88 -13.64
CA ALA A 585 -17.77 -16.67 -13.60
C ALA A 585 -17.84 -17.69 -14.76
N THR A 586 -17.51 -17.27 -15.98
CA THR A 586 -17.47 -18.16 -17.15
C THR A 586 -16.41 -19.24 -16.98
N PHE A 587 -15.26 -18.88 -16.42
CA PHE A 587 -14.20 -19.84 -16.12
C PHE A 587 -14.66 -20.90 -15.10
N ASN A 588 -15.31 -20.49 -14.01
CA ASN A 588 -15.87 -21.41 -13.01
C ASN A 588 -16.98 -22.30 -13.58
N GLU A 589 -17.89 -21.74 -14.39
CA GLU A 589 -18.97 -22.50 -15.02
C GLU A 589 -18.45 -23.51 -16.05
N ASN A 590 -17.44 -23.14 -16.84
CA ASN A 590 -16.79 -24.08 -17.76
C ASN A 590 -16.13 -25.22 -17.00
N LEU A 591 -15.42 -24.94 -15.90
CA LEU A 591 -14.84 -25.98 -15.05
C LEU A 591 -15.90 -26.94 -14.49
N LYS A 592 -17.05 -26.45 -14.03
CA LYS A 592 -18.17 -27.29 -13.58
C LYS A 592 -18.77 -28.13 -14.72
N LYS A 593 -18.87 -27.57 -15.94
CA LYS A 593 -19.47 -28.24 -17.11
C LYS A 593 -18.62 -29.39 -17.66
N THR A 594 -17.30 -29.33 -17.52
CA THR A 594 -16.39 -30.37 -18.04
C THR A 594 -16.49 -31.72 -17.30
N ARG A 595 -17.45 -31.92 -16.38
CA ARG A 595 -17.78 -33.18 -15.66
C ARG A 595 -16.63 -33.86 -14.87
N LEU A 596 -15.42 -33.34 -14.92
CA LEU A 596 -14.27 -33.75 -14.10
C LEU A 596 -14.28 -33.10 -12.71
N PHE A 597 -15.12 -32.09 -12.48
CA PHE A 597 -15.04 -31.23 -11.31
C PHE A 597 -16.43 -30.94 -10.73
N ARG A 598 -16.65 -31.28 -9.46
CA ARG A 598 -17.92 -30.96 -8.75
C ARG A 598 -17.91 -29.51 -8.21
N GLY A 599 -16.78 -28.83 -8.38
CA GLY A 599 -16.50 -27.43 -8.03
C GLY A 599 -15.03 -27.25 -7.63
N VAL A 600 -14.43 -26.10 -7.93
CA VAL A 600 -13.01 -25.78 -7.62
C VAL A 600 -12.66 -26.12 -6.16
N ILE A 601 -13.58 -25.88 -5.22
CA ILE A 601 -13.41 -26.18 -3.79
C ILE A 601 -13.52 -27.68 -3.46
N SER A 602 -14.32 -28.47 -4.18
CA SER A 602 -14.42 -29.93 -3.97
C SER A 602 -13.25 -30.69 -4.57
N ASP A 603 -12.59 -30.14 -5.61
CA ASP A 603 -11.55 -30.86 -6.35
C ASP A 603 -10.13 -30.57 -5.86
N ILE A 604 -9.87 -29.38 -5.29
CA ILE A 604 -8.72 -29.17 -4.36
C ILE A 604 -8.73 -30.21 -3.23
N ARG A 605 -9.92 -30.68 -2.83
CA ARG A 605 -10.10 -31.63 -1.73
C ARG A 605 -9.99 -33.10 -2.15
N GLY A 606 -10.12 -33.41 -3.44
CA GLY A 606 -10.21 -34.79 -3.92
C GLY A 606 -8.89 -35.43 -4.37
N HIS A 607 -7.83 -34.65 -4.66
CA HIS A 607 -6.63 -35.13 -5.37
C HIS A 607 -6.95 -35.91 -6.67
N ARG A 608 -8.14 -35.71 -7.27
CA ARG A 608 -8.65 -36.47 -8.43
C ARG A 608 -8.73 -35.64 -9.71
N GLY A 609 -7.76 -34.77 -9.94
CA GLY A 609 -7.65 -34.03 -11.20
C GLY A 609 -6.19 -33.86 -11.62
N GLU A 610 -5.93 -33.97 -12.93
CA GLU A 610 -4.62 -33.76 -13.58
C GLU A 610 -4.12 -32.30 -13.54
N CYS A 611 -4.80 -31.41 -12.79
CA CYS A 611 -4.47 -29.98 -12.71
C CYS A 611 -3.62 -29.65 -11.49
N ASP A 612 -2.69 -28.71 -11.67
CA ASP A 612 -1.82 -28.20 -10.61
C ASP A 612 -2.64 -27.66 -9.42
N ALA A 613 -2.37 -28.19 -8.23
CA ALA A 613 -3.03 -27.79 -6.99
C ALA A 613 -2.80 -26.30 -6.66
N THR A 614 -1.69 -25.71 -7.14
CA THR A 614 -1.36 -24.30 -7.03
C THR A 614 -2.34 -23.42 -7.81
N PHE A 615 -2.64 -23.79 -9.06
CA PHE A 615 -3.59 -23.08 -9.92
C PHE A 615 -5.01 -23.08 -9.33
N LEU A 616 -5.48 -24.23 -8.86
CA LEU A 616 -6.79 -24.33 -8.20
C LEU A 616 -6.83 -23.50 -6.90
N GLY A 617 -5.72 -23.46 -6.16
CA GLY A 617 -5.53 -22.60 -4.99
C GLY A 617 -5.70 -21.11 -5.34
N GLU A 618 -4.98 -20.62 -6.34
CA GLU A 618 -5.07 -19.23 -6.80
C GLU A 618 -6.48 -18.87 -7.30
N LEU A 619 -7.08 -19.76 -8.09
CA LEU A 619 -8.45 -19.59 -8.58
C LEU A 619 -9.46 -19.54 -7.44
N SER A 620 -9.30 -20.37 -6.41
CA SER A 620 -10.18 -20.34 -5.24
C SER A 620 -10.13 -19.01 -4.51
N VAL A 621 -8.94 -18.41 -4.39
CA VAL A 621 -8.76 -17.08 -3.78
C VAL A 621 -9.42 -16.01 -4.64
N LEU A 622 -9.28 -16.08 -5.97
CA LEU A 622 -9.95 -15.16 -6.89
C LEU A 622 -11.47 -15.28 -6.82
N LEU A 623 -12.02 -16.50 -6.75
CA LEU A 623 -13.46 -16.75 -6.60
C LEU A 623 -13.99 -16.21 -5.28
N GLU A 624 -13.28 -16.42 -4.17
CA GLU A 624 -13.66 -15.86 -2.87
C GLU A 624 -13.62 -14.33 -2.88
N ARG A 625 -12.60 -13.71 -3.50
CA ARG A 625 -12.52 -12.24 -3.65
C ARG A 625 -13.66 -11.68 -4.51
N CYS A 626 -14.05 -12.41 -5.55
CA CYS A 626 -15.18 -12.03 -6.42
C CYS A 626 -16.55 -12.34 -5.80
N GLY A 627 -16.58 -12.97 -4.63
CA GLY A 627 -17.79 -13.43 -3.97
C GLY A 627 -18.51 -14.58 -4.69
N ILE A 628 -17.88 -15.24 -5.68
CA ILE A 628 -18.46 -16.35 -6.47
C ILE A 628 -18.24 -17.67 -5.70
N THR A 629 -18.77 -17.73 -4.48
CA THR A 629 -18.77 -18.94 -3.66
C THR A 629 -20.12 -19.09 -2.96
N ASP A 630 -20.54 -20.34 -2.74
CA ASP A 630 -21.72 -20.62 -1.93
C ASP A 630 -21.29 -20.77 -0.46
N PRO A 631 -21.63 -19.83 0.43
CA PRO A 631 -21.21 -19.89 1.83
C PRO A 631 -21.81 -21.07 2.58
N PHE A 632 -23.02 -21.52 2.20
CA PHE A 632 -23.66 -22.65 2.85
C PHE A 632 -22.98 -23.97 2.53
N MET A 633 -22.39 -24.10 1.33
CA MET A 633 -21.71 -25.31 0.88
C MET A 633 -20.27 -25.46 1.39
N LYS A 634 -19.76 -24.49 2.16
CA LYS A 634 -18.39 -24.51 2.68
C LYS A 634 -18.28 -25.47 3.87
N ILE A 635 -17.37 -26.43 3.77
CA ILE A 635 -16.94 -27.26 4.91
C ILE A 635 -15.81 -26.52 5.63
N TYR A 636 -16.00 -26.28 6.92
CA TYR A 636 -15.13 -25.56 7.85
C TYR A 636 -14.26 -26.50 8.70
N ILE A 637 -14.81 -27.66 9.10
CA ILE A 637 -14.11 -28.61 9.98
C ILE A 637 -13.94 -29.96 9.27
N ARG A 638 -12.75 -30.55 9.37
CA ARG A 638 -12.47 -31.94 9.00
C ARG A 638 -12.26 -32.73 10.28
N ARG A 639 -13.33 -33.32 10.81
CA ARG A 639 -13.31 -34.24 11.95
C ARG A 639 -14.13 -35.48 11.58
N GLU A 640 -13.84 -36.60 12.21
CA GLU A 640 -14.72 -37.77 12.15
C GLU A 640 -16.11 -37.40 12.69
N THR A 641 -17.14 -38.04 12.14
CA THR A 641 -18.53 -37.78 12.55
C THR A 641 -18.70 -38.13 14.03
N PRO A 642 -19.10 -37.19 14.91
CA PRO A 642 -19.35 -37.49 16.30
C PRO A 642 -20.37 -38.62 16.44
N GLN A 643 -20.10 -39.57 17.34
CA GLN A 643 -21.05 -40.65 17.64
C GLN A 643 -22.39 -40.05 18.10
N LEU A 644 -23.51 -40.58 17.59
CA LEU A 644 -24.87 -40.15 17.95
C LEU A 644 -25.22 -38.69 17.61
N LEU A 645 -24.53 -38.07 16.65
CA LEU A 645 -24.83 -36.72 16.17
C LEU A 645 -26.27 -36.56 15.63
N LEU A 646 -26.75 -37.53 14.84
CA LEU A 646 -28.09 -37.48 14.25
C LEU A 646 -29.21 -37.44 15.32
N PRO A 647 -29.28 -38.40 16.27
CA PRO A 647 -30.23 -38.35 17.37
C PRO A 647 -30.16 -37.08 18.22
N THR A 648 -28.96 -36.59 18.52
CA THR A 648 -28.78 -35.37 19.33
C THR A 648 -29.29 -34.14 18.58
N MET A 649 -28.94 -33.98 17.31
CA MET A 649 -29.44 -32.88 16.47
C MET A 649 -30.96 -32.94 16.29
N PHE A 650 -31.53 -34.15 16.21
CA PHE A 650 -32.98 -34.35 16.15
C PHE A 650 -33.70 -33.90 17.43
N LEU A 651 -33.19 -34.26 18.61
CA LEU A 651 -33.72 -33.76 19.89
C LEU A 651 -33.58 -32.25 20.03
N VAL A 652 -32.46 -31.67 19.57
CA VAL A 652 -32.26 -30.22 19.55
C VAL A 652 -33.29 -29.50 18.67
N LEU A 653 -33.61 -30.06 17.49
CA LEU A 653 -34.65 -29.52 16.62
C LEU A 653 -36.03 -29.54 17.31
N LEU A 654 -36.41 -30.68 17.87
CA LEU A 654 -37.70 -30.83 18.58
C LEU A 654 -37.81 -29.90 19.80
N ALA A 655 -36.74 -29.76 20.58
CA ALA A 655 -36.68 -28.83 21.71
C ALA A 655 -36.77 -27.36 21.24
N ALA A 656 -36.14 -26.99 20.13
CA ALA A 656 -36.21 -25.65 19.56
C ALA A 656 -37.62 -25.32 19.01
N ILE A 657 -38.29 -26.30 18.39
CA ILE A 657 -39.63 -26.13 17.82
C ILE A 657 -40.69 -25.84 18.89
N SER A 658 -40.53 -26.37 20.10
CA SER A 658 -41.38 -25.99 21.24
C SER A 658 -41.30 -24.50 21.60
N LYS A 659 -40.21 -23.82 21.20
CA LYS A 659 -39.95 -22.40 21.46
C LYS A 659 -40.28 -21.49 20.26
N PHE A 660 -40.45 -22.05 19.06
CA PHE A 660 -40.90 -21.30 17.88
C PHE A 660 -42.40 -21.03 17.97
N ASN A 661 -42.80 -20.02 18.76
CA ASN A 661 -44.20 -19.64 18.86
C ASN A 661 -44.62 -18.76 17.68
N VAL A 662 -45.67 -19.20 16.97
CA VAL A 662 -46.34 -18.42 15.93
C VAL A 662 -47.10 -17.28 16.62
N LEU A 663 -46.75 -16.04 16.24
CA LEU A 663 -47.53 -14.80 16.42
C LEU A 663 -47.66 -14.10 17.80
N LYS A 664 -47.16 -14.59 18.95
CA LYS A 664 -47.30 -13.82 20.22
C LYS A 664 -45.98 -13.26 20.77
N LYS A 665 -45.92 -11.92 20.68
CA LYS A 665 -45.07 -10.91 21.33
C LYS A 665 -44.44 -11.37 22.67
N ALA A 666 -43.18 -11.80 22.65
CA ALA A 666 -42.18 -11.55 23.71
C ALA A 666 -40.86 -12.32 23.43
N ASP A 667 -40.93 -13.51 22.83
CA ASP A 667 -39.75 -14.35 22.51
C ASP A 667 -39.88 -14.97 21.11
N SER A 668 -39.76 -14.17 20.05
CA SER A 668 -39.65 -14.73 18.70
C SER A 668 -38.18 -15.10 18.45
N THR A 669 -37.84 -16.37 18.66
CA THR A 669 -36.58 -16.93 18.20
C THR A 669 -36.48 -16.79 16.68
N ASP A 670 -35.36 -16.25 16.18
CA ASP A 670 -35.12 -16.14 14.73
C ASP A 670 -35.00 -17.53 14.10
N ILE A 671 -36.11 -17.96 13.47
CA ILE A 671 -36.25 -19.24 12.78
C ILE A 671 -35.21 -19.35 11.65
N SER A 672 -34.97 -18.26 10.93
CA SER A 672 -34.04 -18.22 9.79
C SER A 672 -32.61 -18.49 10.24
N ALA A 673 -32.15 -17.77 11.28
CA ALA A 673 -30.82 -17.96 11.83
C ALA A 673 -30.64 -19.36 12.44
N PHE A 674 -31.66 -19.90 13.13
CA PHE A 674 -31.57 -21.27 13.63
C PHE A 674 -31.47 -22.30 12.50
N CYS A 675 -32.34 -22.23 11.48
CA CYS A 675 -32.35 -23.17 10.36
C CYS A 675 -31.05 -23.11 9.54
N ALA A 676 -30.49 -21.92 9.29
CA ALA A 676 -29.22 -21.76 8.59
C ALA A 676 -28.04 -22.40 9.34
N GLY A 677 -27.98 -22.20 10.66
CA GLY A 677 -26.94 -22.81 11.50
C GLY A 677 -27.08 -24.32 11.59
N PHE A 678 -28.32 -24.81 11.69
CA PHE A 678 -28.63 -26.23 11.73
C PHE A 678 -28.25 -26.93 10.42
N ALA A 679 -28.59 -26.35 9.27
CA ALA A 679 -28.20 -26.83 7.95
C ALA A 679 -26.67 -26.87 7.80
N CYS A 680 -25.96 -25.83 8.25
CA CYS A 680 -24.50 -25.78 8.22
C CYS A 680 -23.86 -26.95 8.97
N ILE A 681 -24.35 -27.29 10.16
CA ILE A 681 -23.80 -28.39 10.98
C ILE A 681 -24.02 -29.74 10.30
N LEU A 682 -25.23 -30.00 9.77
CA LEU A 682 -25.52 -31.25 9.07
C LEU A 682 -24.69 -31.41 7.80
N LEU A 683 -24.42 -30.31 7.09
CA LEU A 683 -23.58 -30.32 5.90
C LEU A 683 -22.10 -30.62 6.22
N GLN A 684 -21.57 -30.19 7.37
CA GLN A 684 -20.16 -30.44 7.74
C GLN A 684 -19.78 -31.93 7.68
N PHE A 685 -20.75 -32.80 7.97
CA PHE A 685 -20.55 -34.25 8.02
C PHE A 685 -21.25 -35.00 6.88
N ASN A 686 -21.93 -34.30 5.97
CA ASN A 686 -22.71 -34.88 4.87
C ASN A 686 -23.84 -35.83 5.33
N VAL A 687 -24.55 -35.46 6.41
CA VAL A 687 -25.54 -36.31 7.11
C VAL A 687 -27.00 -35.91 6.82
N LEU A 688 -27.21 -34.97 5.90
CA LEU A 688 -28.53 -34.38 5.61
C LEU A 688 -29.61 -35.42 5.23
N GLN A 689 -29.28 -36.38 4.37
CA GLN A 689 -30.26 -37.38 3.89
C GLN A 689 -30.75 -38.31 5.02
N GLU A 690 -29.82 -38.80 5.84
CA GLU A 690 -30.13 -39.65 6.99
C GLU A 690 -30.96 -38.89 8.04
N PHE A 691 -30.70 -37.59 8.21
CA PHE A 691 -31.45 -36.73 9.11
C PHE A 691 -32.89 -36.51 8.64
N PHE A 692 -33.11 -36.23 7.34
CA PHE A 692 -34.46 -36.10 6.79
C PHE A 692 -35.26 -37.41 6.91
N ALA A 693 -34.62 -38.56 6.73
CA ALA A 693 -35.26 -39.86 6.95
C ALA A 693 -35.76 -40.05 8.40
N LEU A 694 -34.98 -39.60 9.40
CA LEU A 694 -35.41 -39.62 10.81
C LEU A 694 -36.56 -38.65 11.07
N CYS A 695 -36.55 -37.46 10.45
CA CYS A 695 -37.66 -36.50 10.56
C CYS A 695 -38.96 -37.03 9.95
N ASN A 696 -38.88 -37.76 8.83
CA ASN A 696 -40.04 -38.38 8.18
C ASN A 696 -40.64 -39.51 9.04
N LEU A 697 -39.79 -40.26 9.74
CA LEU A 697 -40.22 -41.27 10.72
C LEU A 697 -41.01 -40.64 11.88
N TYR A 698 -40.65 -39.42 12.29
CA TYR A 698 -41.38 -38.66 13.29
C TYR A 698 -42.70 -38.07 12.76
N ILE A 699 -42.71 -37.53 11.54
CA ILE A 699 -43.93 -36.99 10.91
C ILE A 699 -44.96 -38.11 10.70
N SER A 700 -44.54 -39.24 10.15
CA SER A 700 -45.43 -40.40 9.95
C SER A 700 -46.02 -40.93 11.26
N THR A 701 -45.23 -41.00 12.33
CA THR A 701 -45.71 -41.46 13.66
C THR A 701 -46.65 -40.46 14.36
N THR A 702 -46.44 -39.16 14.19
CA THR A 702 -47.34 -38.12 14.72
C THR A 702 -48.64 -38.01 13.93
N LEU A 703 -48.60 -38.22 12.61
CA LEU A 703 -49.77 -38.21 11.72
C LEU A 703 -50.69 -39.43 11.97
N LEU A 704 -50.13 -40.56 12.41
CA LEU A 704 -50.87 -41.76 12.79
C LEU A 704 -51.54 -41.70 14.17
N THR A 705 -51.18 -40.75 15.05
CA THR A 705 -51.60 -40.74 16.46
C THR A 705 -52.47 -39.54 16.88
N ALA A 706 -52.94 -38.73 15.92
CA ALA A 706 -53.92 -37.66 16.08
C ALA A 706 -53.61 -36.57 17.16
N ARG A 707 -52.37 -36.49 17.66
CA ARG A 707 -51.94 -35.45 18.61
C ARG A 707 -51.10 -34.37 17.91
N GLY A 708 -51.76 -33.35 17.32
CA GLY A 708 -51.17 -32.01 17.21
C GLY A 708 -51.24 -31.27 15.86
N ASN A 709 -52.42 -30.80 15.46
CA ASN A 709 -52.61 -30.02 14.21
C ASN A 709 -51.89 -28.64 14.17
N MET A 710 -51.53 -28.03 15.32
CA MET A 710 -50.88 -26.70 15.36
C MET A 710 -49.35 -26.74 15.30
N LYS A 711 -48.70 -27.82 15.77
CA LYS A 711 -47.22 -27.94 15.79
C LYS A 711 -46.65 -28.45 14.46
N GLN A 712 -47.48 -29.12 13.65
CA GLN A 712 -47.10 -29.69 12.35
C GLN A 712 -46.75 -28.62 11.31
N GLY A 713 -47.51 -27.53 11.24
CA GLY A 713 -47.26 -26.44 10.30
C GLY A 713 -45.90 -25.78 10.52
N THR A 714 -45.55 -25.50 11.78
CA THR A 714 -44.24 -24.93 12.15
C THR A 714 -43.10 -25.92 11.89
N PHE A 715 -43.28 -27.21 12.20
CA PHE A 715 -42.28 -28.26 11.94
C PHE A 715 -41.97 -28.38 10.45
N MET A 716 -43.01 -28.48 9.61
CA MET A 716 -42.87 -28.55 8.15
C MET A 716 -42.23 -27.28 7.56
N HIS A 717 -42.60 -26.12 8.08
CA HIS A 717 -41.99 -24.85 7.68
C HIS A 717 -40.49 -24.81 8.04
N THR A 718 -40.10 -25.23 9.25
CA THR A 718 -38.67 -25.30 9.64
C THR A 718 -37.86 -26.28 8.80
N LEU A 719 -38.43 -27.43 8.42
CA LEU A 719 -37.77 -28.40 7.54
C LEU A 719 -37.56 -27.84 6.13
N ARG A 720 -38.56 -27.13 5.58
CA ARG A 720 -38.43 -26.43 4.29
C ARG A 720 -37.32 -25.38 4.32
N PHE A 721 -37.18 -24.64 5.43
CA PHE A 721 -36.07 -23.69 5.59
C PHE A 721 -34.71 -24.38 5.71
N ILE A 722 -34.61 -25.50 6.41
CA ILE A 722 -33.36 -26.29 6.50
C ILE A 722 -32.98 -26.86 5.12
N ALA A 723 -33.95 -27.34 4.34
CA ALA A 723 -33.75 -27.80 2.96
C ALA A 723 -33.29 -26.65 2.04
N TYR A 724 -33.91 -25.48 2.16
CA TYR A 724 -33.53 -24.27 1.42
C TYR A 724 -32.08 -23.87 1.69
N TYR A 725 -31.65 -23.79 2.96
CA TYR A 725 -30.28 -23.41 3.31
C TYR A 725 -29.24 -24.51 3.05
N SER A 726 -29.65 -25.75 2.81
CA SER A 726 -28.74 -26.84 2.43
C SER A 726 -28.62 -27.03 0.92
N SER A 727 -29.23 -26.15 0.11
CA SER A 727 -29.23 -26.19 -1.37
C SER A 727 -29.76 -27.50 -1.97
N LEU A 728 -30.55 -28.26 -1.19
CA LEU A 728 -31.25 -29.44 -1.68
C LEU A 728 -32.43 -29.00 -2.55
N PRO A 729 -32.62 -29.60 -3.75
CA PRO A 729 -33.82 -29.34 -4.54
C PRO A 729 -35.05 -29.68 -3.70
N LEU A 730 -36.03 -28.77 -3.68
CA LEU A 730 -37.31 -28.99 -2.98
C LEU A 730 -37.95 -30.32 -3.39
N ASN A 731 -37.76 -30.74 -4.65
CA ASN A 731 -38.23 -32.02 -5.18
C ASN A 731 -37.66 -33.24 -4.45
N VAL A 732 -36.40 -33.21 -3.99
CA VAL A 732 -35.78 -34.35 -3.27
C VAL A 732 -36.28 -34.41 -1.83
N MET A 733 -36.50 -33.24 -1.20
CA MET A 733 -37.14 -33.17 0.11
C MET A 733 -38.60 -33.63 0.02
N GLU A 734 -39.32 -33.20 -1.03
CA GLU A 734 -40.69 -33.58 -1.30
C GLU A 734 -40.81 -35.07 -1.63
N GLU A 735 -39.94 -35.67 -2.45
CA GLU A 735 -39.91 -37.12 -2.69
C GLU A 735 -39.72 -37.94 -1.40
N HIS A 736 -38.87 -37.45 -0.47
CA HIS A 736 -38.68 -38.13 0.81
C HIS A 736 -39.84 -37.89 1.80
N VAL A 737 -40.53 -36.74 1.75
CA VAL A 737 -41.62 -36.37 2.68
C VAL A 737 -43.01 -36.82 2.18
N LEU A 738 -43.28 -36.75 0.86
CA LEU A 738 -44.59 -37.05 0.24
C LEU A 738 -44.91 -38.54 0.08
N LEU A 739 -43.93 -39.44 0.16
CA LEU A 739 -44.22 -40.89 0.17
C LEU A 739 -45.15 -41.30 1.33
N SER A 740 -45.28 -40.46 2.38
CA SER A 740 -46.22 -40.70 3.49
C SER A 740 -47.62 -40.09 3.31
N LEU A 741 -47.83 -39.22 2.30
CA LEU A 741 -49.15 -38.64 2.00
C LEU A 741 -49.88 -39.42 0.89
N GLN A 742 -49.15 -40.02 -0.05
CA GLN A 742 -49.77 -40.80 -1.14
C GLN A 742 -50.19 -42.23 -0.77
N GLU A 743 -49.75 -42.78 0.37
CA GLU A 743 -50.33 -44.01 0.92
C GLU A 743 -51.70 -43.77 1.60
N LYS A 744 -52.24 -42.55 1.52
CA LYS A 744 -53.61 -42.19 1.93
C LYS A 744 -54.31 -41.33 0.87
N ILE A 745 -54.52 -41.92 -0.31
CA ILE A 745 -55.77 -41.75 -1.08
C ILE A 745 -56.29 -43.15 -1.39
#